data_AF-A0AAN7CT66-F1
#
_entry.id   AF-A0AAN7CT66-F1
#
_cell.length_a   1.000
_cell.length_b   1.000
_cell.length_c   1.000
_cell.angle_alpha   90.00
_cell.angle_beta   90.00
_cell.angle_gamma   90.00
#
_symmetry.space_group_name_H-M   'P 1'
#
loop_
_entity.id
_entity.type
_entity.pdbx_description
1 polymer ?
#
loop_
_entity_poly.entity_id
_entity_poly.type
_entity_poly.pdbx_seq_one_letter_code
_entity_poly.pdbx_strand_id
1 'polypeptide(L)'
;MATHREYGGFHIDTVARVVRKTLLNEWFALPVAAVVTWLGHPSSIAHLRRLFDLTARFNIDLGRLNLAQLARAALYLGGAGLLLSANDTLNKWASNNWTRSQPGEWAHWEDEIVVVTGGSSGIGAAVIRALLARNPRTRIVVIDVAPLSWSLKQGEGENLRFYQADLSRFEAVRAVCARVRDEVGNPTVLVNNAGLVRGQTILTGTYGDVDVTMRTNLVAPFLLIKEFLPDMVRTGHGHVVSLCSTSALMPPPDIVDYAASKAGVQALHEGLGMELRYRYGAPRVRTTLAVFNFIRTPLVAGNPSQPQFLMPILHVDTAAEAIVDALYSGYGSTIYLPGIMRYVAMLRAAPAWFFRTAVHGTTAHLAVDFIARQRIDETGGLQPTTSYTTFACIGTGFSGICLGATLARWHGLASSQDDLRLFSRDPAPGGTWLVNDYPGAACDVPSALYSFSFAPNPAWTRVLPPAAELRAYLSRVAERYGVADKMVFGVEIFRAVWVEERGLWRLWGREVFVHECRFLFSATGQFNKPRELGVDGLERFRGEVFHSARWRPDVDLEGKRVVLFGNGCTAAQIVPAIVGKTKHLTQLVRSKHWVYPPIDKRMPEAAKALLRAVPGLATLQRFLVYILAEESWKGFKLTEDAARFRQKMRKRVEEYMRKTAPEKYHDMLIPDFEVGCKRRIFDTNYLESLHAENLTLTDERVTEILPEGVRMQSGEVIEADIIVMANGFATNQYLGGVEIVGRGGETLHQHWESFGGPEAYNCTAVSGFPNLFFLLGPNTATGHTSTVMAIENAVNYSLRVLRPVLEGRASVASLKRSAEEAYANRIQSALKETVWMSGCNNWYIRGPGGKVWNGMTYPWSQARYWYESLFPQWQDWEYTGKSDPVIGKRRHYRLCPLLGLISLLTLSKME
;
A
#
# COMPACT_ATOMS: atom_id res chain seq x y z
N MET A 1 32.36 8.43 5.67
CA MET A 1 31.66 9.74 5.60
C MET A 1 30.39 9.60 4.77
N ALA A 2 29.40 8.85 5.26
CA ALA A 2 28.09 8.72 4.64
C ALA A 2 27.00 8.58 5.73
N THR A 3 25.83 9.14 5.42
CA THR A 3 24.52 9.08 6.11
C THR A 3 24.37 9.79 7.46
N HIS A 4 24.36 11.13 7.43
CA HIS A 4 23.54 11.94 8.34
C HIS A 4 22.72 12.90 7.48
N ARG A 5 21.51 12.48 7.08
CA ARG A 5 20.54 13.40 6.48
C ARG A 5 20.08 14.39 7.56
N GLU A 6 20.07 15.65 7.18
CA GLU A 6 19.77 16.82 7.99
C GLU A 6 18.31 16.76 8.48
N TYR A 7 18.11 16.45 9.75
CA TYR A 7 16.79 16.54 10.37
C TYR A 7 16.63 17.90 11.08
N GLY A 8 15.90 18.80 10.42
CA GLY A 8 15.11 19.84 11.08
C GLY A 8 15.83 21.10 11.54
N GLY A 9 16.24 21.98 10.62
CA GLY A 9 16.53 23.39 10.94
C GLY A 9 17.65 23.68 11.95
N PHE A 10 17.95 24.97 12.15
CA PHE A 10 18.94 25.43 13.12
C PHE A 10 18.28 25.68 14.48
N HIS A 11 18.40 24.73 15.42
CA HIS A 11 17.85 24.82 16.78
C HIS A 11 18.87 24.42 17.85
N ILE A 12 18.53 24.56 19.14
CA ILE A 12 19.48 24.46 20.26
C ILE A 12 20.24 23.12 20.31
N ASP A 13 19.59 21.99 20.03
CA ASP A 13 20.28 20.70 20.01
C ASP A 13 21.35 20.60 18.92
N THR A 14 21.18 21.29 17.79
CA THR A 14 22.20 21.33 16.73
C THR A 14 23.44 22.04 17.23
N VAL A 15 23.27 23.19 17.91
CA VAL A 15 24.36 23.94 18.54
C VAL A 15 25.01 23.10 19.65
N ALA A 16 24.22 22.55 20.56
CA ALA A 16 24.69 21.74 21.68
C ALA A 16 25.48 20.51 21.21
N ARG A 17 25.03 19.85 20.14
CA ARG A 17 25.72 18.69 19.54
C ARG A 17 27.06 19.09 18.93
N VAL A 18 27.13 20.23 18.23
CA VAL A 18 28.40 20.76 17.69
C VAL A 18 29.35 21.05 18.84
N VAL A 19 28.91 21.81 19.85
CA VAL A 19 29.72 22.14 21.03
C VAL A 19 30.20 20.87 21.76
N ARG A 20 29.33 19.87 21.92
CA ARG A 20 29.67 18.56 22.53
C ARG A 20 30.71 17.79 21.74
N LYS A 21 30.63 17.79 20.40
CA LYS A 21 31.56 17.06 19.53
C LYS A 21 32.88 17.80 19.27
N THR A 22 32.94 19.11 19.51
CA THR A 22 34.14 19.93 19.28
C THR A 22 34.76 20.41 20.60
N LEU A 23 34.21 21.47 21.20
CA LEU A 23 34.80 22.17 22.35
C LEU A 23 34.79 21.31 23.62
N LEU A 24 33.73 20.55 23.85
CA LEU A 24 33.57 19.69 25.04
C LEU A 24 33.87 18.21 24.76
N ASN A 25 34.61 17.93 23.68
CA ASN A 25 35.08 16.59 23.38
C ASN A 25 36.43 16.37 24.07
N GLU A 26 36.47 15.44 25.03
CA GLU A 26 37.66 15.12 25.81
C GLU A 26 38.84 14.69 24.93
N TRP A 27 38.58 13.96 23.84
CA TRP A 27 39.61 13.48 22.91
C TRP A 27 40.18 14.56 22.00
N PHE A 28 39.53 15.73 21.95
CA PHE A 28 40.02 16.89 21.21
C PHE A 28 40.57 17.96 22.15
N ALA A 29 39.80 18.36 23.16
CA ALA A 29 40.14 19.46 24.07
C ALA A 29 41.33 19.14 24.98
N LEU A 30 41.46 17.90 25.49
CA LEU A 30 42.59 17.54 26.36
C LEU A 30 43.92 17.47 25.60
N PRO A 31 44.02 16.86 24.40
CA PRO A 31 45.24 16.96 23.59
C PRO A 31 45.57 18.39 23.17
N VAL A 32 44.58 19.20 22.78
CA VAL A 32 44.79 20.62 22.48
C VAL A 32 45.32 21.37 23.70
N ALA A 33 44.76 21.12 24.88
CA ALA A 33 45.25 21.69 26.13
C ALA A 33 46.70 21.29 26.42
N ALA A 34 47.06 20.02 26.25
CA ALA A 34 48.42 19.53 26.42
C ALA A 34 49.40 20.19 25.44
N VAL A 35 49.02 20.30 24.16
CA VAL A 35 49.82 20.95 23.12
C VAL A 35 50.00 22.44 23.41
N VAL A 36 48.93 23.19 23.70
CA VAL A 36 49.01 24.64 23.98
C VAL A 36 49.81 24.90 25.27
N THR A 37 49.68 24.05 26.28
CA THR A 37 50.50 24.13 27.51
C THR A 37 51.98 23.90 27.20
N TRP A 38 52.29 22.92 26.35
CA TRP A 38 53.67 22.66 25.89
C TRP A 38 54.23 23.82 25.07
N LEU A 39 53.44 24.42 24.17
CA LEU A 39 53.82 25.58 23.36
C LEU A 39 54.08 26.84 24.21
N GLY A 40 53.43 26.96 25.38
CA GLY A 40 53.64 28.07 26.32
C GLY A 40 54.90 27.96 27.18
N HIS A 41 55.61 26.83 27.15
CA HIS A 41 56.83 26.64 27.93
C HIS A 41 58.04 27.35 27.27
N PRO A 42 58.90 28.07 28.02
CA PRO A 42 59.99 28.88 27.45
C PRO A 42 60.97 28.12 26.55
N SER A 43 61.26 26.85 26.86
CA SER A 43 62.13 25.99 26.07
C SER A 43 61.51 25.52 24.74
N SER A 44 60.18 25.44 24.66
CA SER A 44 59.44 25.04 23.45
C SER A 44 59.36 26.18 22.43
N ILE A 45 59.23 27.42 22.92
CA ILE A 45 59.20 28.65 22.11
C ILE A 45 60.50 28.83 21.30
N ALA A 46 61.64 28.37 21.84
CA ALA A 46 62.92 28.39 21.15
C ALA A 46 62.95 27.47 19.91
N HIS A 47 62.27 26.32 19.95
CA HIS A 47 62.17 25.39 18.82
C HIS A 47 61.20 25.88 17.74
N LEU A 48 60.12 26.58 18.13
CA LEU A 48 59.14 27.11 17.19
C LEU A 48 59.57 28.43 16.55
N ARG A 49 60.45 29.23 17.17
CA ARG A 49 61.01 30.45 16.55
C ARG A 49 61.61 30.18 15.17
N ARG A 50 62.20 29.00 14.94
CA ARG A 50 62.70 28.56 13.62
C ARG A 50 61.60 28.24 12.61
N LEU A 51 60.40 27.87 13.07
CA LEU A 51 59.21 27.64 12.24
C LEU A 51 58.43 28.94 11.99
N PHE A 52 58.48 29.90 12.91
CA PHE A 52 57.71 31.16 12.85
C PHE A 52 58.27 32.23 11.91
N ASP A 53 59.54 32.13 11.50
CA ASP A 53 60.09 32.97 10.40
C ASP A 53 59.32 32.76 9.07
N LEU A 54 58.63 31.62 8.91
CA LEU A 54 57.75 31.35 7.75
C LEU A 54 56.35 32.00 7.86
N THR A 55 55.81 32.19 9.06
CA THR A 55 54.47 32.77 9.27
C THR A 55 54.44 34.29 9.23
N ALA A 56 55.60 34.95 9.40
CA ALA A 56 55.76 36.39 9.21
C ALA A 56 55.36 36.86 7.79
N ARG A 57 55.38 35.96 6.78
CA ARG A 57 54.89 36.23 5.42
C ARG A 57 53.37 36.38 5.30
N PHE A 58 52.59 35.99 6.30
CA PHE A 58 51.11 36.03 6.29
C PHE A 58 50.50 37.04 7.27
N ASN A 59 51.30 37.90 7.89
CA ASN A 59 50.84 39.00 8.77
C ASN A 59 49.99 38.55 9.98
N ILE A 60 50.27 37.38 10.57
CA ILE A 60 49.60 36.87 11.78
C ILE A 60 50.54 37.05 12.98
N ASP A 61 50.22 37.98 13.89
CA ASP A 61 50.98 38.26 15.11
C ASP A 61 50.54 37.37 16.28
N LEU A 62 51.24 36.25 16.49
CA LEU A 62 50.98 35.28 17.55
C LEU A 62 51.41 35.79 18.95
N GLY A 63 52.17 36.88 19.05
CA GLY A 63 52.62 37.46 20.33
C GLY A 63 51.48 38.07 21.16
N ARG A 64 50.31 38.30 20.56
CA ARG A 64 49.10 38.79 21.23
C ARG A 64 48.23 37.68 21.84
N LEU A 65 48.50 36.40 21.55
CA LEU A 65 47.73 35.28 22.07
C LEU A 65 48.26 34.88 23.45
N ASN A 66 47.42 35.02 24.47
CA ASN A 66 47.74 34.54 25.82
C ASN A 66 47.60 33.01 25.87
N LEU A 67 48.66 32.30 25.45
CA LEU A 67 48.70 30.83 25.37
C LEU A 67 48.38 30.17 26.73
N ALA A 68 48.74 30.81 27.85
CA ALA A 68 48.41 30.30 29.18
C ALA A 68 46.90 30.35 29.47
N GLN A 69 46.20 31.41 29.04
CA GLN A 69 44.74 31.49 29.15
C GLN A 69 44.04 30.49 28.22
N LEU A 70 44.55 30.31 26.99
CA LEU A 70 44.02 29.33 26.04
C LEU A 70 44.19 27.89 26.53
N ALA A 71 45.36 27.55 27.09
CA ALA A 71 45.61 26.26 27.72
C ALA A 71 44.64 25.99 28.88
N ARG A 72 44.44 26.97 29.77
CA ARG A 72 43.47 26.85 30.88
C ARG A 72 42.04 26.67 30.38
N ALA A 73 41.63 27.44 29.37
CA ALA A 73 40.31 27.30 28.77
C ALA A 73 40.12 25.91 28.15
N ALA A 74 41.10 25.40 27.40
CA ALA A 74 41.08 24.06 26.83
C ALA A 74 41.06 22.96 27.91
N LEU A 75 41.81 23.13 29.02
CA LEU A 75 41.76 22.22 30.18
C LEU A 75 40.38 22.22 30.84
N TYR A 76 39.77 23.38 31.07
CA TYR A 76 38.42 23.45 31.65
C TYR A 76 37.37 22.82 30.74
N LEU A 77 37.45 23.07 29.44
CA LEU A 77 36.55 22.48 28.45
C LEU A 77 36.74 20.96 28.33
N GLY A 78 37.99 20.48 28.35
CA GLY A 78 38.31 19.06 28.35
C GLY A 78 37.89 18.35 29.65
N GLY A 79 38.09 18.99 30.81
CA GLY A 79 37.61 18.51 32.10
C GLY A 79 36.08 18.46 32.18
N ALA A 80 35.40 19.49 31.68
CA ALA A 80 33.94 19.49 31.56
C ALA A 80 33.45 18.39 30.59
N GLY A 81 34.16 18.18 29.47
CA GLY A 81 33.91 17.09 28.53
C GLY A 81 34.00 15.72 29.18
N LEU A 82 35.07 15.49 29.96
CA LEU A 82 35.30 14.27 30.72
C LEU A 82 34.22 14.04 31.79
N LEU A 83 33.84 15.08 32.54
CA LEU A 83 32.75 15.00 33.53
C LEU A 83 31.42 14.60 32.88
N LEU A 84 31.09 15.20 31.73
CA LEU A 84 29.89 14.85 30.98
C LEU A 84 29.97 13.41 30.43
N SER A 85 31.13 12.97 29.93
CA SER A 85 31.36 11.61 29.42
C SER A 85 31.26 10.54 30.52
N ALA A 86 31.83 10.84 31.70
CA ALA A 86 31.69 10.03 32.90
C ALA A 86 30.22 9.96 33.35
N ASN A 87 29.52 11.10 33.37
CA ASN A 87 28.09 11.16 33.69
C ASN A 87 27.24 10.35 32.69
N ASP A 88 27.49 10.46 31.38
CA ASP A 88 26.79 9.66 30.36
C ASP A 88 27.03 8.15 30.58
N THR A 89 28.25 7.75 30.95
CA THR A 89 28.61 6.38 31.28
C THR A 89 27.90 5.88 32.54
N LEU A 90 27.88 6.69 33.60
CA LEU A 90 27.19 6.36 34.85
C LEU A 90 25.68 6.26 34.66
N ASN A 91 25.07 7.18 33.89
CA ASN A 91 23.66 7.11 33.53
C ASN A 91 23.33 5.84 32.77
N LYS A 92 24.17 5.48 31.78
CA LYS A 92 24.03 4.22 31.05
C LYS A 92 24.06 3.03 32.01
N TRP A 93 25.01 2.97 32.94
CA TRP A 93 25.09 1.86 33.89
C TRP A 93 23.89 1.84 34.86
N ALA A 94 23.49 3.00 35.37
CA ALA A 94 22.34 3.13 36.26
C ALA A 94 21.04 2.67 35.59
N SER A 95 20.75 3.12 34.36
CA SER A 95 19.57 2.71 33.58
C SER A 95 19.56 1.23 33.20
N ASN A 96 20.68 0.54 33.34
CA ASN A 96 20.84 -0.87 32.97
C ASN A 96 21.12 -1.76 34.17
N ASN A 97 20.68 -1.33 35.36
CA ASN A 97 20.82 -2.10 36.61
C ASN A 97 22.27 -2.51 36.91
N TRP A 98 23.24 -1.69 36.49
CA TRP A 98 24.68 -1.97 36.58
C TRP A 98 25.08 -3.31 35.92
N THR A 99 24.24 -3.80 35.00
CA THR A 99 24.40 -5.09 34.31
C THR A 99 24.75 -4.85 32.85
N ARG A 100 25.88 -5.40 32.41
CA ARG A 100 26.33 -5.31 31.01
C ARG A 100 25.60 -6.34 30.14
N SER A 101 25.34 -5.99 28.89
CA SER A 101 24.85 -6.94 27.90
C SER A 101 25.97 -7.89 27.50
N GLN A 102 25.64 -9.15 27.22
CA GLN A 102 26.62 -10.11 26.72
C GLN A 102 27.04 -9.76 25.28
N PRO A 103 28.30 -9.99 24.88
CA PRO A 103 28.69 -9.83 23.49
C PRO A 103 27.79 -10.66 22.58
N GLY A 104 27.11 -10.03 21.62
CA GLY A 104 26.24 -10.71 20.67
C GLY A 104 24.77 -10.89 21.09
N GLU A 105 24.37 -10.49 22.31
CA GLU A 105 23.00 -10.67 22.84
C GLU A 105 21.89 -10.06 21.95
N TRP A 106 22.20 -9.01 21.20
CA TRP A 106 21.29 -8.34 20.25
C TRP A 106 21.80 -8.38 18.80
N ALA A 107 22.61 -9.39 18.44
CA ALA A 107 23.21 -9.47 17.10
C ALA A 107 22.25 -10.00 16.02
N HIS A 108 21.29 -10.86 16.40
CA HIS A 108 20.41 -11.58 15.47
C HIS A 108 18.97 -11.04 15.51
N TRP A 109 18.77 -9.86 14.91
CA TRP A 109 17.46 -9.18 14.89
C TRP A 109 16.37 -9.94 14.11
N GLU A 110 16.72 -10.92 13.28
CA GLU A 110 15.78 -11.86 12.66
C GLU A 110 15.03 -12.76 13.66
N ASP A 111 15.62 -13.02 14.82
CA ASP A 111 15.00 -13.84 15.87
C ASP A 111 14.06 -13.04 16.76
N GLU A 112 14.19 -11.70 16.74
CA GLU A 112 13.42 -10.79 17.59
C GLU A 112 11.98 -10.61 17.09
N ILE A 113 11.04 -10.54 18.03
CA ILE A 113 9.63 -10.25 17.77
C ILE A 113 9.31 -8.90 18.39
N VAL A 114 9.07 -7.90 17.55
CA VAL A 114 8.87 -6.51 17.96
C VAL A 114 7.40 -6.11 17.86
N VAL A 115 6.74 -5.90 18.99
CA VAL A 115 5.39 -5.35 19.04
C VAL A 115 5.46 -3.83 19.11
N VAL A 116 4.81 -3.14 18.16
CA VAL A 116 4.67 -1.69 18.14
C VAL A 116 3.19 -1.33 18.18
N THR A 117 2.77 -0.64 19.26
CA THR A 117 1.40 -0.13 19.35
C THR A 117 1.28 1.25 18.70
N GLY A 118 0.13 1.56 18.10
CA GLY A 118 -0.05 2.83 17.39
C GLY A 118 0.82 2.93 16.12
N GLY A 119 1.08 1.80 15.44
CA GLY A 119 1.99 1.70 14.30
C GLY A 119 1.38 2.09 12.95
N SER A 120 0.09 2.40 12.88
CA SER A 120 -0.58 2.73 11.63
C SER A 120 -0.22 4.12 11.11
N SER A 121 0.30 5.02 11.96
CA SER A 121 0.76 6.35 11.56
C SER A 121 1.81 6.94 12.54
N GLY A 122 2.26 8.17 12.29
CA GLY A 122 3.07 8.94 13.25
C GLY A 122 4.41 8.28 13.63
N ILE A 123 4.73 8.34 14.93
CA ILE A 123 5.99 7.80 15.49
C ILE A 123 6.07 6.28 15.30
N GLY A 124 4.99 5.55 15.59
CA GLY A 124 4.97 4.09 15.46
C GLY A 124 5.27 3.62 14.03
N ALA A 125 4.62 4.22 13.03
CA ALA A 125 4.91 3.95 11.62
C ALA A 125 6.39 4.22 11.25
N ALA A 126 6.96 5.31 11.77
CA ALA A 126 8.35 5.66 11.53
C ALA A 126 9.33 4.68 12.23
N VAL A 127 9.00 4.22 13.45
CA VAL A 127 9.78 3.19 14.16
C VAL A 127 9.81 1.90 13.36
N ILE A 128 8.65 1.45 12.85
CA ILE A 128 8.56 0.22 12.04
C ILE A 128 9.42 0.32 10.78
N ARG A 129 9.31 1.44 10.05
CA ARG A 129 10.14 1.68 8.85
C ARG A 129 11.63 1.72 9.18
N ALA A 130 12.02 2.33 10.30
CA ALA A 130 13.41 2.39 10.74
C ALA A 130 13.95 1.00 11.17
N LEU A 131 13.13 0.15 11.79
CA LEU A 131 13.49 -1.24 12.11
C LEU A 131 13.72 -2.06 10.85
N LEU A 132 12.77 -2.03 9.90
CA LEU A 132 12.88 -2.75 8.63
C LEU A 132 14.05 -2.25 7.78
N ALA A 133 14.34 -0.94 7.82
CA ALA A 133 15.50 -0.38 7.14
C ALA A 133 16.84 -0.88 7.70
N ARG A 134 16.91 -1.28 8.98
CA ARG A 134 18.11 -1.86 9.59
C ARG A 134 18.20 -3.37 9.36
N ASN A 135 17.09 -4.08 9.54
CA ASN A 135 17.02 -5.52 9.27
C ASN A 135 15.63 -5.88 8.71
N PRO A 136 15.52 -6.12 7.39
CA PRO A 136 14.25 -6.50 6.74
C PRO A 136 13.65 -7.83 7.21
N ARG A 137 14.45 -8.68 7.90
CA ARG A 137 14.02 -9.98 8.43
C ARG A 137 13.46 -9.90 9.85
N THR A 138 13.46 -8.72 10.48
CA THR A 138 12.88 -8.53 11.82
C THR A 138 11.38 -8.82 11.78
N ARG A 139 10.88 -9.65 12.70
CA ARG A 139 9.43 -9.91 12.83
C ARG A 139 8.78 -8.77 13.59
N ILE A 140 7.83 -8.09 12.95
CA ILE A 140 7.16 -6.91 13.50
C ILE A 140 5.67 -7.17 13.60
N VAL A 141 5.12 -6.91 14.79
CA VAL A 141 3.71 -6.96 15.09
C VAL A 141 3.21 -5.53 15.31
N VAL A 142 2.22 -5.12 14.54
CA VAL A 142 1.60 -3.80 14.64
C VAL A 142 0.24 -3.96 15.28
N ILE A 143 0.00 -3.27 16.40
CA ILE A 143 -1.31 -3.22 17.05
C ILE A 143 -1.83 -1.78 17.02
N ASP A 144 -2.94 -1.55 16.33
CA ASP A 144 -3.53 -0.22 16.23
C ASP A 144 -5.05 -0.33 16.05
N VAL A 145 -5.79 0.69 16.46
CA VAL A 145 -7.24 0.78 16.20
C VAL A 145 -7.51 1.22 14.76
N ALA A 146 -6.58 1.95 14.14
CA ALA A 146 -6.66 2.41 12.76
C ALA A 146 -5.93 1.45 11.80
N PRO A 147 -6.38 1.30 10.54
CA PRO A 147 -5.64 0.55 9.53
C PRO A 147 -4.33 1.26 9.17
N LEU A 148 -3.35 0.50 8.69
CA LEU A 148 -2.06 1.04 8.22
C LEU A 148 -2.29 2.12 7.16
N SER A 149 -1.75 3.33 7.39
CA SER A 149 -1.88 4.45 6.46
C SER A 149 -0.74 4.52 5.43
N TRP A 150 0.04 3.46 5.31
CA TRP A 150 1.27 3.40 4.53
C TRP A 150 1.50 1.98 4.02
N SER A 151 2.31 1.85 2.97
CA SER A 151 2.58 0.58 2.29
C SER A 151 4.01 0.09 2.53
N LEU A 152 4.18 -1.23 2.45
CA LEU A 152 5.49 -1.88 2.53
C LEU A 152 6.12 -1.97 1.15
N LYS A 153 7.46 -1.94 1.09
CA LYS A 153 8.17 -2.24 -0.16
C LYS A 153 8.08 -3.75 -0.45
N GLN A 154 8.24 -4.10 -1.72
CA GLN A 154 8.18 -5.48 -2.19
C GLN A 154 9.23 -6.33 -1.46
N GLY A 155 8.81 -7.39 -0.75
CA GLY A 155 9.66 -8.27 0.05
C GLY A 155 9.67 -8.00 1.57
N GLU A 156 9.10 -6.88 2.04
CA GLU A 156 9.01 -6.53 3.48
C GLU A 156 7.71 -7.04 4.14
N GLY A 157 6.77 -7.60 3.37
CA GLY A 157 5.42 -7.98 3.80
C GLY A 157 5.31 -9.28 4.60
N GLU A 158 6.27 -10.19 4.48
CA GLU A 158 6.18 -11.53 5.11
C GLU A 158 6.42 -11.49 6.62
N ASN A 159 7.25 -10.56 7.09
CA ASN A 159 7.64 -10.44 8.50
C ASN A 159 6.81 -9.41 9.28
N LEU A 160 5.83 -8.76 8.65
CA LEU A 160 4.96 -7.78 9.30
C LEU A 160 3.54 -8.35 9.47
N ARG A 161 3.05 -8.35 10.71
CA ARG A 161 1.68 -8.74 11.05
C ARG A 161 0.95 -7.55 11.64
N PHE A 162 -0.21 -7.23 11.08
CA PHE A 162 -1.08 -6.17 11.58
C PHE A 162 -2.29 -6.77 12.29
N TYR A 163 -2.54 -6.32 13.52
CA TYR A 163 -3.73 -6.64 14.30
C TYR A 163 -4.48 -5.36 14.63
N GLN A 164 -5.73 -5.29 14.19
CA GLN A 164 -6.59 -4.17 14.53
C GLN A 164 -7.21 -4.40 15.90
N ALA A 165 -6.91 -3.54 16.88
CA ALA A 165 -7.44 -3.67 18.23
C ALA A 165 -7.60 -2.31 18.93
N ASP A 166 -8.74 -2.11 19.61
CA ASP A 166 -8.96 -0.97 20.49
C ASP A 166 -8.32 -1.23 21.86
N LEU A 167 -7.15 -0.64 22.07
CA LEU A 167 -6.39 -0.78 23.31
C LEU A 167 -7.06 -0.14 24.53
N SER A 168 -8.14 0.65 24.36
CA SER A 168 -8.94 1.16 25.48
C SER A 168 -9.87 0.10 26.10
N ARG A 169 -10.01 -1.08 25.48
CA ARG A 169 -10.87 -2.17 25.95
C ARG A 169 -10.05 -3.36 26.46
N PHE A 170 -10.28 -3.76 27.70
CA PHE A 170 -9.52 -4.85 28.35
C PHE A 170 -9.57 -6.17 27.58
N GLU A 171 -10.75 -6.56 27.10
CA GLU A 171 -10.90 -7.82 26.37
C GLU A 171 -10.25 -7.79 24.99
N ALA A 172 -10.21 -6.62 24.35
CA ALA A 172 -9.50 -6.47 23.08
C ALA A 172 -7.98 -6.61 23.28
N VAL A 173 -7.42 -6.04 24.36
CA VAL A 173 -6.00 -6.21 24.72
C VAL A 173 -5.68 -7.68 24.98
N ARG A 174 -6.50 -8.37 25.77
CA ARG A 174 -6.30 -9.81 26.06
C ARG A 174 -6.37 -10.65 24.77
N ALA A 175 -7.40 -10.44 23.96
CA ALA A 175 -7.62 -11.20 22.72
C ALA A 175 -6.50 -10.98 21.71
N VAL A 176 -6.06 -9.74 21.50
CA VAL A 176 -4.96 -9.46 20.56
C VAL A 176 -3.64 -10.05 21.05
N CYS A 177 -3.34 -9.98 22.35
CA CYS A 177 -2.11 -10.57 22.89
C CYS A 177 -2.09 -12.09 22.76
N ALA A 178 -3.23 -12.76 22.98
CA ALA A 178 -3.35 -14.20 22.73
C ALA A 178 -3.08 -14.54 21.26
N ARG A 179 -3.74 -13.84 20.33
CA ARG A 179 -3.51 -14.03 18.89
C ARG A 179 -2.06 -13.81 18.47
N VAL A 180 -1.39 -12.79 19.01
CA VAL A 180 0.04 -12.54 18.73
C VAL A 180 0.91 -13.72 19.16
N ARG A 181 0.67 -14.28 20.35
CA ARG A 181 1.41 -15.45 20.84
C ARG A 181 1.16 -16.68 19.98
N ASP A 182 -0.09 -16.91 19.60
CA ASP A 182 -0.49 -18.09 18.82
C ASP A 182 -0.01 -18.03 17.36
N GLU A 183 -0.10 -16.86 16.72
CA GLU A 183 0.19 -16.69 15.29
C GLU A 183 1.65 -16.30 15.00
N VAL A 184 2.36 -15.65 15.94
CA VAL A 184 3.71 -15.09 15.73
C VAL A 184 4.74 -15.61 16.74
N GLY A 185 4.34 -15.75 18.00
CA GLY A 185 5.18 -16.17 19.11
C GLY A 185 5.33 -15.10 20.20
N ASN A 186 6.23 -15.34 21.16
CA ASN A 186 6.40 -14.48 22.33
C ASN A 186 7.26 -13.24 22.03
N PRO A 187 6.72 -12.02 22.16
CA PRO A 187 7.47 -10.79 21.90
C PRO A 187 8.71 -10.63 22.79
N THR A 188 9.81 -10.19 22.18
CA THR A 188 11.05 -9.81 22.88
C THR A 188 11.20 -8.30 23.02
N VAL A 189 10.53 -7.52 22.16
CA VAL A 189 10.50 -6.07 22.24
C VAL A 189 9.06 -5.57 22.25
N LEU A 190 8.73 -4.68 23.19
CA LEU A 190 7.44 -4.00 23.26
C LEU A 190 7.63 -2.49 23.20
N VAL A 191 7.10 -1.83 22.16
CA VAL A 191 7.07 -0.38 22.01
C VAL A 191 5.66 0.13 22.29
N ASN A 192 5.44 0.58 23.53
CA ASN A 192 4.19 1.19 24.00
C ASN A 192 4.07 2.62 23.48
N ASN A 193 3.67 2.76 22.21
CA ASN A 193 3.59 4.04 21.50
C ASN A 193 2.16 4.55 21.30
N ALA A 194 1.14 3.67 21.30
CA ALA A 194 -0.25 4.09 21.15
C ALA A 194 -0.62 5.20 22.15
N GLY A 195 -1.24 6.26 21.65
CA GLY A 195 -1.72 7.33 22.50
C GLY A 195 -2.57 8.35 21.76
N LEU A 196 -3.41 9.05 22.53
CA LEU A 196 -4.33 10.08 22.06
C LEU A 196 -4.40 11.25 23.05
N VAL A 197 -4.94 12.37 22.60
CA VAL A 197 -5.22 13.58 23.39
C VAL A 197 -6.50 14.21 22.88
N ARG A 198 -7.24 14.89 23.76
CA ARG A 198 -8.56 15.44 23.46
C ARG A 198 -8.56 16.96 23.27
N GLY A 199 -7.63 17.67 23.94
CA GLY A 199 -7.54 19.13 23.85
C GLY A 199 -8.73 19.83 24.49
N GLN A 200 -9.15 19.36 25.67
CA GLN A 200 -10.30 19.89 26.41
C GLN A 200 -9.88 20.20 27.85
N THR A 201 -10.47 21.26 28.41
CA THR A 201 -10.35 21.54 29.85
C THR A 201 -11.05 20.45 30.66
N ILE A 202 -10.77 20.38 31.97
CA ILE A 202 -11.51 19.51 32.89
C ILE A 202 -13.02 19.84 32.89
N LEU A 203 -13.39 21.11 32.67
CA LEU A 203 -14.78 21.56 32.70
C LEU A 203 -15.53 21.28 31.40
N THR A 204 -14.82 21.20 30.26
CA THR A 204 -15.41 21.02 28.93
C THR A 204 -15.30 19.60 28.41
N GLY A 205 -14.32 18.83 28.87
CA GLY A 205 -14.15 17.42 28.53
C GLY A 205 -15.25 16.55 29.14
N THR A 206 -15.69 15.54 28.39
CA THR A 206 -16.65 14.54 28.88
C THR A 206 -15.96 13.53 29.79
N TYR A 207 -16.74 12.78 30.58
CA TYR A 207 -16.21 11.64 31.33
C TYR A 207 -15.52 10.61 30.42
N GLY A 208 -16.08 10.38 29.23
CA GLY A 208 -15.50 9.47 28.23
C GLY A 208 -14.15 9.95 27.71
N ASP A 209 -13.94 11.26 27.55
CA ASP A 209 -12.66 11.84 27.13
C ASP A 209 -11.53 11.47 28.12
N VAL A 210 -11.79 11.62 29.42
CA VAL A 210 -10.81 11.27 30.47
C VAL A 210 -10.58 9.77 30.54
N ASP A 211 -11.66 8.97 30.54
CA ASP A 211 -11.58 7.51 30.62
C ASP A 211 -10.76 6.94 29.45
N VAL A 212 -11.04 7.37 28.22
CA VAL A 212 -10.35 6.83 27.04
C VAL A 212 -8.89 7.28 26.95
N THR A 213 -8.57 8.51 27.36
CA THR A 213 -7.18 8.98 27.48
C THR A 213 -6.42 8.12 28.48
N MET A 214 -6.96 7.88 29.66
CA MET A 214 -6.30 7.06 30.69
C MET A 214 -6.16 5.60 30.26
N ARG A 215 -7.21 5.01 29.70
CA ARG A 215 -7.18 3.62 29.26
C ARG A 215 -6.17 3.38 28.15
N THR A 216 -6.15 4.26 27.15
CA THR A 216 -5.24 4.12 26.00
C THR A 216 -3.79 4.47 26.37
N ASN A 217 -3.57 5.61 27.01
CA ASN A 217 -2.21 6.12 27.23
C ASN A 217 -1.49 5.48 28.41
N LEU A 218 -2.22 4.97 29.41
CA LEU A 218 -1.65 4.47 30.66
C LEU A 218 -2.01 3.01 30.94
N VAL A 219 -3.31 2.67 30.96
CA VAL A 219 -3.74 1.31 31.35
C VAL A 219 -3.33 0.27 30.30
N ALA A 220 -3.44 0.58 29.01
CA ALA A 220 -3.03 -0.34 27.96
C ALA A 220 -1.53 -0.71 28.04
N PRO A 221 -0.58 0.23 28.21
CA PRO A 221 0.82 -0.11 28.52
C PRO A 221 0.98 -1.08 29.71
N PHE A 222 0.26 -0.86 30.82
CA PHE A 222 0.28 -1.78 31.96
C PHE A 222 -0.15 -3.20 31.56
N LEU A 223 -1.24 -3.32 30.80
CA LEU A 223 -1.80 -4.61 30.40
C LEU A 223 -0.94 -5.31 29.35
N LEU A 224 -0.40 -4.59 28.38
CA LEU A 224 0.52 -5.14 27.38
C LEU A 224 1.81 -5.65 28.03
N ILE A 225 2.36 -4.89 28.99
CA ILE A 225 3.49 -5.35 29.80
C ILE A 225 3.08 -6.60 30.58
N LYS A 226 1.92 -6.62 31.24
CA LYS A 226 1.43 -7.80 31.96
C LYS A 226 1.32 -9.05 31.06
N GLU A 227 0.91 -8.89 29.81
CA GLU A 227 0.72 -9.97 28.85
C GLU A 227 2.03 -10.50 28.23
N PHE A 228 3.03 -9.64 28.01
CA PHE A 228 4.26 -10.03 27.28
C PHE A 228 5.52 -10.11 28.16
N LEU A 229 5.55 -9.44 29.31
CA LEU A 229 6.71 -9.45 30.23
C LEU A 229 7.06 -10.83 30.81
N PRO A 230 6.11 -11.75 31.12
CA PRO A 230 6.45 -13.03 31.74
C PRO A 230 7.51 -13.83 30.97
N ASP A 231 7.44 -13.86 29.64
CA ASP A 231 8.43 -14.55 28.81
C ASP A 231 9.77 -13.82 28.79
N MET A 232 9.78 -12.48 28.73
CA MET A 232 11.02 -11.69 28.81
C MET A 232 11.75 -11.91 30.13
N VAL A 233 11.01 -12.02 31.24
CA VAL A 233 11.56 -12.32 32.57
C VAL A 233 12.12 -13.74 32.61
N ARG A 234 11.37 -14.72 32.09
CA ARG A 234 11.77 -16.13 32.07
C ARG A 234 13.06 -16.36 31.27
N THR A 235 13.22 -15.69 30.13
CA THR A 235 14.42 -15.79 29.30
C THR A 235 15.55 -14.88 29.77
N GLY A 236 15.23 -13.84 30.54
CA GLY A 236 16.14 -12.76 30.88
C GLY A 236 16.53 -11.90 29.69
N HIS A 237 15.74 -11.93 28.61
CA HIS A 237 15.96 -11.20 27.36
C HIS A 237 14.70 -10.44 26.95
N GLY A 238 14.84 -9.12 26.77
CA GLY A 238 13.77 -8.31 26.22
C GLY A 238 13.98 -6.81 26.44
N HIS A 239 13.18 -6.00 25.74
CA HIS A 239 13.24 -4.54 25.83
C HIS A 239 11.85 -3.90 25.78
N VAL A 240 11.47 -3.18 26.84
CA VAL A 240 10.23 -2.40 26.90
C VAL A 240 10.50 -0.92 26.67
N VAL A 241 9.90 -0.33 25.64
CA VAL A 241 9.95 1.10 25.34
C VAL A 241 8.61 1.75 25.68
N SER A 242 8.63 2.81 26.49
CA SER A 242 7.44 3.56 26.88
C SER A 242 7.50 5.00 26.39
N LEU A 243 6.46 5.44 25.67
CA LEU A 243 6.37 6.79 25.11
C LEU A 243 5.70 7.76 26.11
N CYS A 244 6.51 8.66 26.64
CA CYS A 244 6.13 9.74 27.55
C CYS A 244 6.14 11.10 26.82
N SER A 245 5.86 12.18 27.55
CA SER A 245 5.84 13.54 27.03
C SER A 245 6.41 14.53 28.04
N THR A 246 6.99 15.63 27.55
CA THR A 246 7.36 16.77 28.38
C THR A 246 6.18 17.36 29.17
N SER A 247 4.93 17.14 28.73
CA SER A 247 3.74 17.51 29.50
C SER A 247 3.61 16.78 30.83
N ALA A 248 4.27 15.63 31.02
CA ALA A 248 4.37 14.98 32.34
C ALA A 248 5.20 15.82 33.35
N LEU A 249 6.10 16.65 32.82
CA LEU A 249 6.98 17.53 33.60
C LEU A 249 6.42 18.94 33.74
N MET A 250 5.89 19.48 32.65
CA MET A 250 5.34 20.83 32.54
C MET A 250 3.96 20.76 31.86
N PRO A 251 2.88 20.46 32.60
CA PRO A 251 1.55 20.33 32.02
C PRO A 251 1.05 21.70 31.52
N PRO A 252 0.68 21.83 30.24
CA PRO A 252 -0.04 23.01 29.77
C PRO A 252 -1.54 22.89 30.13
N PRO A 253 -2.27 24.02 30.13
CA PRO A 253 -3.73 24.00 30.22
C PRO A 253 -4.34 23.18 29.06
N ASP A 254 -5.61 22.79 29.22
CA ASP A 254 -6.43 22.12 28.20
C ASP A 254 -6.03 20.68 27.81
N ILE A 255 -5.01 20.09 28.46
CA ILE A 255 -4.63 18.67 28.27
C ILE A 255 -4.25 17.98 29.58
N VAL A 256 -4.96 18.31 30.67
CA VAL A 256 -4.64 17.83 32.02
C VAL A 256 -4.73 16.30 32.12
N ASP A 257 -5.73 15.70 31.48
CA ASP A 257 -5.91 14.25 31.37
C ASP A 257 -4.73 13.56 30.68
N TYR A 258 -4.27 14.11 29.55
CA TYR A 258 -3.11 13.63 28.82
C TYR A 258 -1.84 13.76 29.65
N ALA A 259 -1.58 14.92 30.24
CA ALA A 259 -0.40 15.15 31.07
C ALA A 259 -0.35 14.19 32.26
N ALA A 260 -1.50 13.97 32.93
CA ALA A 260 -1.63 12.99 34.01
C ALA A 260 -1.36 11.56 33.52
N SER A 261 -1.91 11.17 32.35
CA SER A 261 -1.65 9.84 31.78
C SER A 261 -0.15 9.62 31.48
N LYS A 262 0.55 10.63 30.96
CA LYS A 262 1.98 10.56 30.64
C LYS A 262 2.87 10.57 31.89
N ALA A 263 2.48 11.29 32.95
CA ALA A 263 3.11 11.19 34.26
C ALA A 263 2.95 9.78 34.85
N GLY A 264 1.78 9.17 34.68
CA GLY A 264 1.54 7.77 35.04
C GLY A 264 2.45 6.80 34.27
N VAL A 265 2.67 7.02 32.97
CA VAL A 265 3.59 6.19 32.17
C VAL A 265 5.04 6.32 32.65
N GLN A 266 5.46 7.52 33.06
CA GLN A 266 6.77 7.72 33.66
C GLN A 266 6.91 6.91 34.96
N ALA A 267 5.93 7.00 35.86
CA ALA A 267 5.93 6.24 37.11
C ALA A 267 5.90 4.71 36.86
N LEU A 268 5.09 4.25 35.91
CA LEU A 268 5.06 2.85 35.46
C LEU A 268 6.45 2.38 34.99
N HIS A 269 7.12 3.17 34.16
CA HIS A 269 8.43 2.84 33.64
C HIS A 269 9.48 2.71 34.75
N GLU A 270 9.52 3.67 35.68
CA GLU A 270 10.43 3.67 36.82
C GLU A 270 10.15 2.49 37.75
N GLY A 271 8.87 2.22 38.05
CA GLY A 271 8.43 1.07 38.84
C GLY A 271 8.79 -0.27 38.21
N LEU A 272 8.56 -0.44 36.90
CA LEU A 272 8.91 -1.64 36.15
C LEU A 272 10.41 -1.95 36.26
N GLY A 273 11.28 -0.95 36.12
CA GLY A 273 12.73 -1.13 36.27
C GLY A 273 13.10 -1.67 37.66
N MET A 274 12.44 -1.19 38.71
CA MET A 274 12.63 -1.67 40.08
C MET A 274 12.12 -3.10 40.27
N GLU A 275 10.96 -3.44 39.71
CA GLU A 275 10.45 -4.81 39.77
C GLU A 275 11.35 -5.79 39.02
N LEU A 276 11.81 -5.45 37.82
CA LEU A 276 12.73 -6.29 37.04
C LEU A 276 14.01 -6.59 37.81
N ARG A 277 14.58 -5.59 38.49
CA ARG A 277 15.80 -5.77 39.27
C ARG A 277 15.57 -6.53 40.58
N TYR A 278 14.58 -6.14 41.36
CA TYR A 278 14.48 -6.56 42.77
C TYR A 278 13.37 -7.56 43.07
N ARG A 279 12.40 -7.73 42.18
CA ARG A 279 11.27 -8.66 42.37
C ARG A 279 11.35 -9.85 41.41
N TYR A 280 11.67 -9.61 40.14
CA TYR A 280 11.68 -10.65 39.11
C TYR A 280 13.07 -11.27 38.86
N GLY A 281 14.14 -10.67 39.39
CA GLY A 281 15.50 -11.19 39.19
C GLY A 281 15.96 -11.14 37.72
N ALA A 282 15.39 -10.23 36.92
CA ALA A 282 15.62 -10.09 35.49
C ALA A 282 16.28 -8.74 35.14
N PRO A 283 17.47 -8.39 35.69
CA PRO A 283 18.11 -7.09 35.48
C PRO A 283 18.59 -6.85 34.04
N ARG A 284 18.60 -7.90 33.21
CA ARG A 284 18.96 -7.87 31.79
C ARG A 284 17.79 -7.50 30.86
N VAL A 285 16.55 -7.59 31.33
CA VAL A 285 15.42 -7.03 30.58
C VAL A 285 15.53 -5.51 30.63
N ARG A 286 15.60 -4.88 29.45
CA ARG A 286 15.89 -3.46 29.29
C ARG A 286 14.62 -2.64 29.28
N THR A 287 14.72 -1.40 29.73
CA THR A 287 13.63 -0.43 29.63
C THR A 287 14.14 0.87 29.01
N THR A 288 13.37 1.45 28.09
CA THR A 288 13.64 2.79 27.53
C THR A 288 12.43 3.70 27.74
N LEU A 289 12.66 4.90 28.27
CA LEU A 289 11.64 5.94 28.40
C LEU A 289 11.92 7.04 27.38
N ALA A 290 11.00 7.25 26.44
CA ALA A 290 11.14 8.32 25.45
C ALA A 290 10.25 9.51 25.85
N VAL A 291 10.85 10.60 26.32
CA VAL A 291 10.18 11.83 26.76
C VAL A 291 10.27 12.85 25.63
N PHE A 292 9.18 12.97 24.87
CA PHE A 292 9.15 13.84 23.70
C PHE A 292 8.35 15.11 23.93
N ASN A 293 8.84 16.20 23.37
CA ASN A 293 8.09 17.42 23.17
C ASN A 293 7.29 17.33 21.85
N PHE A 294 7.00 18.46 21.21
CA PHE A 294 6.25 18.48 19.95
C PHE A 294 6.95 17.67 18.84
N ILE A 295 6.33 16.54 18.46
CA ILE A 295 6.67 15.78 17.26
C ILE A 295 5.54 16.01 16.25
N ARG A 296 5.89 16.20 14.97
CA ARG A 296 4.97 16.38 13.85
C ARG A 296 4.20 15.08 13.57
N THR A 297 3.27 14.79 14.45
CA THR A 297 2.40 13.64 14.38
C THR A 297 1.01 14.08 13.93
N PRO A 298 0.17 13.12 13.52
CA PRO A 298 -1.20 13.42 13.20
C PRO A 298 -2.01 14.00 14.40
N LEU A 299 -1.49 13.91 15.63
CA LEU A 299 -2.11 14.35 16.88
C LEU A 299 -2.09 15.89 17.08
N VAL A 300 -1.17 16.62 16.43
CA VAL A 300 -1.02 18.08 16.56
C VAL A 300 -1.63 18.78 15.33
N ALA A 301 -2.53 19.75 15.54
CA ALA A 301 -3.03 20.64 14.49
C ALA A 301 -2.15 21.89 14.37
N GLY A 302 -1.88 22.32 13.13
CA GLY A 302 -1.20 23.58 12.86
C GLY A 302 0.28 23.63 13.30
N ASN A 303 0.84 24.84 13.30
CA ASN A 303 2.14 25.14 13.89
C ASN A 303 1.88 25.86 15.22
N PRO A 304 2.31 25.32 16.37
CA PRO A 304 2.07 25.99 17.63
C PRO A 304 2.98 27.22 17.77
N SER A 305 2.61 28.14 18.66
CA SER A 305 3.23 29.46 18.82
C SER A 305 4.55 29.44 19.61
N GLN A 306 5.16 28.28 19.83
CA GLN A 306 6.32 28.13 20.70
C GLN A 306 7.64 28.59 20.07
N PRO A 307 8.66 28.93 20.88
CA PRO A 307 9.99 29.31 20.39
C PRO A 307 10.67 28.15 19.64
N GLN A 308 10.74 28.25 18.31
CA GLN A 308 11.25 27.16 17.46
C GLN A 308 12.74 26.83 17.70
N PHE A 309 13.53 27.75 18.25
CA PHE A 309 14.93 27.48 18.58
C PHE A 309 15.09 26.56 19.81
N LEU A 310 14.26 26.71 20.83
CA LEU A 310 14.33 25.94 22.09
C LEU A 310 13.38 24.74 22.11
N MET A 311 12.20 24.89 21.50
CA MET A 311 11.11 23.90 21.48
C MET A 311 10.64 23.64 20.03
N PRO A 312 11.53 23.22 19.12
CA PRO A 312 11.16 22.93 17.74
C PRO A 312 10.11 21.82 17.64
N ILE A 313 9.28 21.88 16.61
CA ILE A 313 8.49 20.71 16.20
C ILE A 313 9.44 19.77 15.42
N LEU A 314 9.73 18.60 15.98
CA LEU A 314 10.61 17.62 15.35
C LEU A 314 9.86 16.70 14.38
N HIS A 315 10.58 16.15 13.39
CA HIS A 315 10.02 15.17 12.47
C HIS A 315 9.84 13.80 13.15
N VAL A 316 8.87 13.00 12.69
CA VAL A 316 8.62 11.64 13.24
C VAL A 316 9.83 10.72 13.10
N ASP A 317 10.61 10.88 12.03
CA ASP A 317 11.80 10.07 11.79
C ASP A 317 12.88 10.31 12.85
N THR A 318 13.01 11.54 13.36
CA THR A 318 13.97 11.85 14.43
C THR A 318 13.62 11.12 15.73
N ALA A 319 12.33 11.05 16.06
CA ALA A 319 11.87 10.29 17.22
C ALA A 319 12.06 8.78 17.02
N ALA A 320 11.75 8.28 15.82
CA ALA A 320 11.90 6.87 15.48
C ALA A 320 13.36 6.42 15.48
N GLU A 321 14.27 7.18 14.87
CA GLU A 321 15.70 6.89 14.88
C GLU A 321 16.24 6.81 16.30
N ALA A 322 15.89 7.75 17.18
CA ALA A 322 16.33 7.73 18.58
C ALA A 322 15.84 6.48 19.33
N ILE A 323 14.60 6.05 19.10
CA ILE A 323 14.05 4.81 19.68
C ILE A 323 14.80 3.59 19.14
N VAL A 324 14.97 3.50 17.82
CA VAL A 324 15.64 2.36 17.18
C VAL A 324 17.13 2.31 17.52
N ASP A 325 17.80 3.45 17.69
CA ASP A 325 19.16 3.54 18.21
C ASP A 325 19.26 3.01 19.63
N ALA A 326 18.32 3.37 20.51
CA ALA A 326 18.29 2.84 21.86
C ALA A 326 18.09 1.31 21.87
N LEU A 327 17.17 0.80 21.05
CA LEU A 327 16.94 -0.64 20.88
C LEU A 327 18.21 -1.37 20.39
N TYR A 328 18.82 -0.92 19.30
CA TYR A 328 20.01 -1.55 18.71
C TYR A 328 21.26 -1.37 19.58
N SER A 329 21.28 -0.42 20.51
CA SER A 329 22.38 -0.30 21.46
C SER A 329 22.46 -1.50 22.42
N GLY A 330 21.34 -2.23 22.62
CA GLY A 330 21.22 -3.30 23.61
C GLY A 330 21.18 -2.78 25.06
N TYR A 331 20.99 -1.48 25.26
CA TYR A 331 20.91 -0.81 26.55
C TYR A 331 19.62 -0.02 26.70
N GLY A 332 19.03 -0.06 27.89
CA GLY A 332 17.97 0.85 28.32
C GLY A 332 18.47 2.28 28.47
N SER A 333 17.62 3.26 28.19
CA SER A 333 17.95 4.69 28.28
C SER A 333 16.72 5.59 28.49
N THR A 334 16.94 6.82 28.96
CA THR A 334 15.92 7.88 28.91
C THR A 334 16.27 8.84 27.78
N ILE A 335 15.39 8.91 26.78
CA ILE A 335 15.55 9.74 25.60
C ILE A 335 14.76 11.03 25.81
N TYR A 336 15.42 12.18 25.70
CA TYR A 336 14.75 13.50 25.67
C TYR A 336 14.86 14.07 24.27
N LEU A 337 13.73 14.47 23.68
CA LEU A 337 13.71 15.18 22.39
C LEU A 337 12.81 16.43 22.47
N PRO A 338 13.35 17.64 22.25
CA PRO A 338 14.78 17.96 22.10
C PRO A 338 15.56 17.66 23.39
N GLY A 339 16.84 17.35 23.26
CA GLY A 339 17.74 16.92 24.34
C GLY A 339 17.90 17.95 25.47
N ILE A 340 17.69 19.24 25.18
CA ILE A 340 17.66 20.31 26.19
C ILE A 340 16.59 20.07 27.27
N MET A 341 15.51 19.33 26.96
CA MET A 341 14.40 19.09 27.90
C MET A 341 14.81 18.26 29.13
N ARG A 342 15.93 17.55 29.07
CA ARG A 342 16.53 16.87 30.22
C ARG A 342 16.84 17.84 31.37
N TYR A 343 17.29 19.06 31.05
CA TYR A 343 17.63 20.06 32.07
C TYR A 343 16.39 20.75 32.63
N VAL A 344 15.31 20.81 31.85
CA VAL A 344 14.01 21.28 32.35
C VAL A 344 13.50 20.36 33.46
N ALA A 345 13.77 19.04 33.39
CA ALA A 345 13.45 18.12 34.46
C ALA A 345 14.15 18.47 35.79
N MET A 346 15.36 19.04 35.72
CA MET A 346 16.11 19.47 36.91
C MET A 346 15.47 20.68 37.60
N LEU A 347 14.68 21.49 36.89
CA LEU A 347 13.99 22.64 37.49
C LEU A 347 13.00 22.21 38.56
N ARG A 348 12.54 20.95 38.56
CA ARG A 348 11.70 20.41 39.65
C ARG A 348 12.42 20.33 41.00
N ALA A 349 13.75 20.32 41.00
CA ALA A 349 14.56 20.40 42.22
C ALA A 349 14.77 21.85 42.70
N ALA A 350 14.34 22.86 41.94
CA ALA A 350 14.45 24.26 42.32
C ALA A 350 13.41 24.66 43.39
N PRO A 351 13.60 25.79 44.10
CA PRO A 351 12.60 26.30 45.02
C PRO A 351 11.21 26.41 44.38
N ALA A 352 10.17 26.03 45.12
CA ALA A 352 8.82 25.90 44.59
C ALA A 352 8.30 27.17 43.90
N TRP A 353 8.65 28.35 44.40
CA TRP A 353 8.28 29.63 43.78
C TRP A 353 8.91 29.78 42.39
N PHE A 354 10.20 29.45 42.24
CA PHE A 354 10.94 29.60 40.98
C PHE A 354 10.42 28.62 39.94
N PHE A 355 10.25 27.36 40.33
CA PHE A 355 9.67 26.34 39.45
C PHE A 355 8.27 26.75 38.98
N ARG A 356 7.38 27.16 39.89
CA ARG A 356 6.02 27.58 39.53
C ARG A 356 6.01 28.79 38.60
N THR A 357 6.80 29.82 38.88
CA THR A 357 6.86 31.01 38.02
C THR A 357 7.44 30.68 36.64
N ALA A 358 8.52 29.91 36.56
CA ALA A 358 9.14 29.51 35.30
C ALA A 358 8.22 28.63 34.46
N VAL A 359 7.54 27.66 35.07
CA VAL A 359 6.63 26.75 34.37
C VAL A 359 5.33 27.45 33.99
N HIS A 360 4.64 28.11 34.92
CA HIS A 360 3.36 28.77 34.64
C HIS A 360 3.49 29.86 33.58
N GLY A 361 4.54 30.69 33.64
CA GLY A 361 4.78 31.72 32.62
C GLY A 361 5.05 31.14 31.22
N THR A 362 5.66 29.95 31.15
CA THR A 362 5.97 29.28 29.88
C THR A 362 4.78 28.52 29.33
N THR A 363 4.03 27.80 30.16
CA THR A 363 2.95 26.92 29.70
C THR A 363 1.60 27.62 29.52
N ALA A 364 1.37 28.76 30.17
CA ALA A 364 0.12 29.53 30.03
C ALA A 364 -0.13 30.03 28.59
N HIS A 365 0.91 30.15 27.77
CA HIS A 365 0.83 30.69 26.41
C HIS A 365 1.06 29.63 25.32
N LEU A 366 1.22 28.35 25.69
CA LEU A 366 1.35 27.25 24.74
C LEU A 366 -0.04 26.89 24.17
N ALA A 367 -0.55 27.72 23.28
CA ALA A 367 -1.74 27.40 22.51
C ALA A 367 -1.38 26.35 21.44
N VAL A 368 -1.82 25.12 21.66
CA VAL A 368 -1.70 24.03 20.68
C VAL A 368 -3.08 23.46 20.44
N ASP A 369 -3.56 23.61 19.22
CA ASP A 369 -4.79 22.93 18.80
C ASP A 369 -4.48 21.43 18.68
N PHE A 370 -5.09 20.65 19.56
CA PHE A 370 -5.03 19.19 19.50
C PHE A 370 -6.21 18.65 18.72
N ILE A 371 -5.96 17.71 17.81
CA ILE A 371 -7.03 17.09 17.02
C ILE A 371 -7.50 15.82 17.74
N ALA A 372 -8.68 15.88 18.33
CA ALA A 372 -9.43 14.71 18.78
C ALA A 372 -9.87 13.87 17.56
N ARG A 373 -9.04 12.92 17.14
CA ARG A 373 -9.31 12.09 15.94
C ARG A 373 -10.42 11.09 16.16
N GLN A 374 -10.36 10.36 17.27
CA GLN A 374 -11.30 9.29 17.56
C GLN A 374 -12.59 9.86 18.17
N ARG A 375 -13.74 9.34 17.75
CA ARG A 375 -15.03 9.67 18.38
C ARG A 375 -15.27 8.73 19.55
N ILE A 376 -16.03 9.17 20.54
CA ILE A 376 -16.35 8.39 21.72
C ILE A 376 -17.87 8.12 21.68
N ASP A 377 -18.30 6.90 22.01
CA ASP A 377 -19.71 6.57 22.14
C ASP A 377 -20.27 7.03 23.50
N GLU A 378 -21.59 6.88 23.68
CA GLU A 378 -22.27 7.24 24.93
C GLU A 378 -21.78 6.42 26.15
N THR A 379 -21.05 5.32 25.92
CA THR A 379 -20.48 4.45 26.97
C THR A 379 -19.00 4.71 27.23
N GLY A 380 -18.39 5.71 26.58
CA GLY A 380 -16.96 6.03 26.73
C GLY A 380 -16.01 5.20 25.84
N GLY A 381 -16.54 4.33 24.97
CA GLY A 381 -15.74 3.54 24.02
C GLY A 381 -15.34 4.31 22.78
N LEU A 382 -14.19 3.97 22.17
CA LEU A 382 -13.84 4.53 20.86
C LEU A 382 -14.86 4.07 19.82
N GLN A 383 -15.62 5.01 19.26
CA GLN A 383 -16.40 4.77 18.07
C GLN A 383 -15.46 4.53 16.89
N PRO A 384 -15.86 3.69 15.92
CA PRO A 384 -15.22 3.62 14.62
C PRO A 384 -14.95 5.03 14.11
N THR A 385 -13.68 5.37 13.91
CA THR A 385 -13.31 6.67 13.36
C THR A 385 -13.81 6.71 11.92
N THR A 386 -15.00 7.29 11.71
CA THR A 386 -15.53 7.51 10.36
C THR A 386 -14.61 8.51 9.68
N SER A 387 -13.67 7.97 8.92
CA SER A 387 -12.77 8.77 8.11
C SER A 387 -13.49 9.21 6.85
N TYR A 388 -13.11 10.36 6.30
CA TYR A 388 -13.74 10.90 5.10
C TYR A 388 -12.71 11.11 3.99
N THR A 389 -13.09 10.84 2.74
CA THR A 389 -12.38 11.35 1.57
C THR A 389 -13.36 11.90 0.53
N THR A 390 -12.88 12.73 -0.37
CA THR A 390 -13.70 13.14 -1.51
C THR A 390 -13.95 11.96 -2.45
N PHE A 391 -12.90 11.20 -2.77
CA PHE A 391 -12.95 10.02 -3.64
C PHE A 391 -12.53 8.77 -2.88
N ALA A 392 -13.35 7.72 -2.90
CA ALA A 392 -12.92 6.39 -2.52
C ALA A 392 -12.95 5.45 -3.72
N CYS A 393 -12.03 4.48 -3.72
CA CYS A 393 -12.01 3.42 -4.73
C CYS A 393 -11.79 2.06 -4.07
N ILE A 394 -12.55 1.05 -4.49
CA ILE A 394 -12.38 -0.34 -4.03
C ILE A 394 -11.57 -1.08 -5.08
N GLY A 395 -10.28 -1.27 -4.82
CA GLY A 395 -9.31 -1.97 -5.68
C GLY A 395 -8.08 -1.13 -6.02
N THR A 396 -6.89 -1.75 -5.95
CA THR A 396 -5.56 -1.13 -6.19
C THR A 396 -4.84 -1.71 -7.43
N GLY A 397 -5.61 -2.25 -8.38
CA GLY A 397 -5.09 -2.71 -9.69
C GLY A 397 -4.97 -1.57 -10.72
N PHE A 398 -4.89 -1.94 -12.01
CA PHE A 398 -4.85 -0.97 -13.13
C PHE A 398 -5.95 0.10 -13.03
N SER A 399 -7.19 -0.30 -12.71
CA SER A 399 -8.33 0.61 -12.59
C SER A 399 -8.14 1.69 -11.51
N GLY A 400 -7.80 1.28 -10.29
CA GLY A 400 -7.61 2.22 -9.18
C GLY A 400 -6.41 3.14 -9.40
N ILE A 401 -5.29 2.59 -9.89
CA ILE A 401 -4.09 3.39 -10.23
C ILE A 401 -4.40 4.40 -11.33
N CYS A 402 -5.19 4.01 -12.35
CA CYS A 402 -5.62 4.92 -13.41
C CYS A 402 -6.46 6.08 -12.87
N LEU A 403 -7.40 5.80 -11.97
CA LEU A 403 -8.22 6.83 -11.34
C LEU A 403 -7.34 7.82 -10.56
N GLY A 404 -6.50 7.32 -9.65
CA GLY A 404 -5.65 8.16 -8.83
C GLY A 404 -4.67 8.99 -9.64
N ALA A 405 -4.01 8.38 -10.64
CA ALA A 405 -3.09 9.08 -11.52
C ALA A 405 -3.80 10.15 -12.36
N THR A 406 -5.02 9.88 -12.83
CA THR A 406 -5.80 10.88 -13.59
C THR A 406 -6.28 12.02 -12.69
N LEU A 407 -6.76 11.74 -11.48
CA LEU A 407 -7.13 12.77 -10.48
C LEU A 407 -5.93 13.68 -10.14
N ALA A 408 -4.75 13.08 -9.94
CA ALA A 408 -3.51 13.82 -9.73
C ALA A 408 -3.18 14.73 -10.92
N ARG A 409 -3.24 14.20 -12.16
CA ARG A 409 -2.88 14.92 -13.39
C ARG A 409 -3.87 16.01 -13.78
N TRP A 410 -5.17 15.74 -13.70
CA TRP A 410 -6.22 16.65 -14.17
C TRP A 410 -6.58 17.70 -13.13
N HIS A 411 -6.55 17.33 -11.85
CA HIS A 411 -7.11 18.15 -10.78
C HIS A 411 -6.14 18.42 -9.63
N GLY A 412 -5.00 17.72 -9.55
CA GLY A 412 -4.07 17.82 -8.41
C GLY A 412 -4.58 17.13 -7.14
N LEU A 413 -5.65 16.33 -7.24
CA LEU A 413 -6.41 15.74 -6.13
C LEU A 413 -5.86 14.38 -5.68
N ALA A 414 -4.55 14.30 -5.50
CA ALA A 414 -3.87 13.19 -4.85
C ALA A 414 -2.78 13.68 -3.88
N SER A 415 -2.86 14.96 -3.50
CA SER A 415 -1.83 15.60 -2.68
C SER A 415 -2.18 15.49 -1.19
N SER A 416 -3.47 15.63 -0.85
CA SER A 416 -3.97 15.45 0.51
C SER A 416 -4.42 14.02 0.80
N GLN A 417 -4.38 13.61 2.07
CA GLN A 417 -4.93 12.33 2.54
C GLN A 417 -6.47 12.29 2.52
N ASP A 418 -7.10 13.46 2.41
CA ASP A 418 -8.57 13.61 2.36
C ASP A 418 -9.10 13.68 0.92
N ASP A 419 -8.23 13.77 -0.09
CA ASP A 419 -8.64 13.81 -1.49
C ASP A 419 -9.14 12.43 -1.92
N LEU A 420 -8.34 11.39 -1.70
CA LEU A 420 -8.48 10.08 -2.30
C LEU A 420 -8.02 8.97 -1.37
N ARG A 421 -8.79 7.88 -1.28
CA ARG A 421 -8.34 6.59 -0.71
C ARG A 421 -8.71 5.41 -1.61
N LEU A 422 -7.78 4.47 -1.74
CA LEU A 422 -7.98 3.21 -2.46
C LEU A 422 -7.89 2.06 -1.47
N PHE A 423 -8.91 1.23 -1.37
CA PHE A 423 -8.95 0.09 -0.46
C PHE A 423 -8.64 -1.21 -1.21
N SER A 424 -7.81 -2.06 -0.61
CA SER A 424 -7.57 -3.41 -1.12
C SER A 424 -7.45 -4.41 0.03
N ARG A 425 -8.02 -5.60 -0.18
CA ARG A 425 -7.83 -6.75 0.70
C ARG A 425 -6.43 -7.36 0.57
N ASP A 426 -5.81 -7.18 -0.59
CA ASP A 426 -4.48 -7.72 -0.87
C ASP A 426 -3.41 -6.86 -0.16
N PRO A 427 -2.23 -7.41 0.17
CA PRO A 427 -1.19 -6.70 0.94
C PRO A 427 -0.39 -5.67 0.11
N ALA A 428 -0.63 -5.60 -1.20
CA ALA A 428 0.17 -4.79 -2.14
C ALA A 428 -0.68 -4.35 -3.35
N PRO A 429 -0.22 -3.38 -4.17
CA PRO A 429 -0.90 -3.02 -5.41
C PRO A 429 -0.64 -4.04 -6.52
N GLY A 430 -1.51 -4.06 -7.54
CA GLY A 430 -1.32 -4.85 -8.75
C GLY A 430 -2.56 -5.58 -9.26
N GLY A 431 -3.50 -5.88 -8.37
CA GLY A 431 -4.75 -6.59 -8.70
C GLY A 431 -4.45 -7.95 -9.36
N THR A 432 -4.94 -8.17 -10.58
CA THR A 432 -4.71 -9.41 -11.34
C THR A 432 -3.26 -9.87 -11.33
N TRP A 433 -2.30 -8.96 -11.50
CA TRP A 433 -0.88 -9.28 -11.60
C TRP A 433 -0.21 -9.57 -10.26
N LEU A 434 -0.86 -9.20 -9.16
CA LEU A 434 -0.46 -9.60 -7.81
C LEU A 434 -0.99 -10.99 -7.46
N VAL A 435 -2.27 -11.23 -7.71
CA VAL A 435 -2.95 -12.48 -7.32
C VAL A 435 -2.55 -13.66 -8.20
N ASN A 436 -2.24 -13.42 -9.48
CA ASN A 436 -1.82 -14.47 -10.41
C ASN A 436 -0.28 -14.51 -10.50
N ASP A 437 0.35 -15.27 -9.60
CA ASP A 437 1.80 -15.46 -9.53
C ASP A 437 2.25 -16.88 -9.91
N TYR A 438 1.42 -17.61 -10.66
CA TYR A 438 1.77 -18.94 -11.14
C TYR A 438 2.88 -18.90 -12.21
N PRO A 439 3.67 -19.99 -12.38
CA PRO A 439 4.70 -20.09 -13.41
C PRO A 439 4.15 -19.86 -14.81
N GLY A 440 4.79 -18.97 -15.56
CA GLY A 440 4.37 -18.62 -16.93
C GLY A 440 3.34 -17.50 -17.03
N ALA A 441 2.85 -16.94 -15.91
CA ALA A 441 1.88 -15.84 -15.90
C ALA A 441 2.36 -14.64 -16.74
N ALA A 442 1.65 -14.35 -17.83
CA ALA A 442 1.98 -13.26 -18.75
C ALA A 442 0.72 -12.67 -19.40
N CYS A 443 0.84 -11.43 -19.88
CA CYS A 443 -0.25 -10.75 -20.59
C CYS A 443 -0.41 -11.27 -22.03
N ASP A 444 -1.64 -11.26 -22.52
CA ASP A 444 -2.00 -11.65 -23.90
C ASP A 444 -2.15 -10.43 -24.84
N VAL A 445 -1.85 -9.22 -24.37
CA VAL A 445 -1.88 -7.97 -25.12
C VAL A 445 -0.46 -7.39 -25.19
N PRO A 446 0.00 -6.91 -26.36
CA PRO A 446 1.31 -6.29 -26.47
C PRO A 446 1.54 -5.15 -25.47
N SER A 447 2.70 -5.16 -24.84
CA SER A 447 3.10 -4.27 -23.74
C SER A 447 2.95 -2.78 -24.04
N ALA A 448 3.16 -2.38 -25.31
CA ALA A 448 2.96 -1.01 -25.77
C ALA A 448 1.51 -0.53 -25.62
N LEU A 449 0.53 -1.44 -25.74
CA LEU A 449 -0.90 -1.15 -25.58
C LEU A 449 -1.45 -1.57 -24.21
N TYR A 450 -0.81 -2.53 -23.54
CA TYR A 450 -1.11 -2.94 -22.16
C TYR A 450 -0.30 -2.14 -21.13
N SER A 451 -0.29 -0.82 -21.32
CA SER A 451 0.26 0.18 -20.40
C SER A 451 -0.64 1.41 -20.43
N PHE A 452 -0.54 2.29 -19.43
CA PHE A 452 -1.25 3.57 -19.46
C PHE A 452 -0.74 4.44 -20.60
N SER A 453 -1.65 5.09 -21.33
CA SER A 453 -1.34 6.01 -22.42
C SER A 453 -0.51 7.21 -21.96
N PHE A 454 -0.70 7.61 -20.70
CA PHE A 454 0.00 8.72 -20.07
C PHE A 454 1.29 8.34 -19.36
N ALA A 455 1.57 7.04 -19.24
CA ALA A 455 2.79 6.53 -18.63
C ALA A 455 3.33 5.35 -19.45
N PRO A 456 3.74 5.58 -20.71
CA PRO A 456 4.35 4.53 -21.53
C PRO A 456 5.65 4.03 -20.89
N ASN A 457 5.99 2.76 -21.15
CA ASN A 457 7.22 2.15 -20.65
C ASN A 457 8.09 1.68 -21.83
N PRO A 458 9.15 2.42 -22.20
CA PRO A 458 10.04 2.01 -23.30
C PRO A 458 11.02 0.89 -22.91
N ALA A 459 10.99 0.44 -21.64
CA ALA A 459 11.92 -0.56 -21.12
C ALA A 459 11.36 -1.99 -21.11
N TRP A 460 10.15 -2.21 -21.67
CA TRP A 460 9.53 -3.55 -21.70
C TRP A 460 10.48 -4.62 -22.23
N THR A 461 10.67 -5.70 -21.47
CA THR A 461 11.60 -6.77 -21.85
C THR A 461 11.11 -7.61 -23.02
N ARG A 462 9.79 -7.70 -23.20
CA ARG A 462 9.12 -8.54 -24.21
C ARG A 462 7.89 -7.84 -24.81
N VAL A 463 7.42 -8.38 -25.93
CA VAL A 463 6.16 -7.96 -26.55
C VAL A 463 5.00 -8.29 -25.63
N LEU A 464 4.95 -9.52 -25.09
CA LEU A 464 3.98 -9.92 -24.07
C LEU A 464 4.68 -9.92 -22.70
N PRO A 465 4.41 -8.95 -21.82
CA PRO A 465 5.16 -8.78 -20.59
C PRO A 465 4.74 -9.82 -19.52
N PRO A 466 5.69 -10.38 -18.76
CA PRO A 466 5.39 -11.28 -17.65
C PRO A 466 4.76 -10.53 -16.45
N ALA A 467 4.04 -11.27 -15.60
CA ALA A 467 3.31 -10.71 -14.45
C ALA A 467 4.20 -9.86 -13.52
N ALA A 468 5.41 -10.34 -13.21
CA ALA A 468 6.35 -9.61 -12.35
C ALA A 468 6.74 -8.24 -12.93
N GLU A 469 6.93 -8.13 -14.26
CA GLU A 469 7.26 -6.85 -14.90
C GLU A 469 6.06 -5.89 -14.88
N LEU A 470 4.84 -6.41 -15.02
CA LEU A 470 3.60 -5.63 -14.90
C LEU A 470 3.37 -5.11 -13.47
N ARG A 471 3.64 -5.93 -12.44
CA ARG A 471 3.61 -5.48 -11.03
C ARG A 471 4.57 -4.31 -10.81
N ALA A 472 5.83 -4.47 -11.24
CA ALA A 472 6.84 -3.42 -11.11
C ALA A 472 6.46 -2.13 -11.87
N TYR A 473 5.85 -2.27 -13.05
CA TYR A 473 5.30 -1.15 -13.80
C TYR A 473 4.22 -0.40 -13.01
N LEU A 474 3.24 -1.13 -12.46
CA LEU A 474 2.13 -0.55 -11.71
C LEU A 474 2.60 0.17 -10.44
N SER A 475 3.48 -0.44 -9.65
CA SER A 475 4.04 0.18 -8.45
C SER A 475 4.75 1.50 -8.79
N ARG A 476 5.58 1.50 -9.84
CA ARG A 476 6.28 2.71 -10.29
C ARG A 476 5.32 3.82 -10.73
N VAL A 477 4.23 3.47 -11.41
CA VAL A 477 3.21 4.46 -11.81
C VAL A 477 2.48 5.02 -10.58
N ALA A 478 2.12 4.16 -9.62
CA ALA A 478 1.47 4.59 -8.39
C ALA A 478 2.36 5.55 -7.59
N GLU A 479 3.65 5.26 -7.46
CA GLU A 479 4.64 6.13 -6.83
C GLU A 479 4.79 7.46 -7.58
N ARG A 480 4.95 7.41 -8.92
CA ARG A 480 5.15 8.61 -9.76
C ARG A 480 4.05 9.66 -9.61
N TYR A 481 2.81 9.23 -9.38
CA TYR A 481 1.65 10.11 -9.25
C TYR A 481 1.16 10.28 -7.81
N GLY A 482 1.93 9.85 -6.80
CA GLY A 482 1.57 10.01 -5.38
C GLY A 482 0.35 9.19 -4.94
N VAL A 483 -0.02 8.17 -5.71
CA VAL A 483 -1.19 7.31 -5.43
C VAL A 483 -0.84 6.23 -4.40
N ALA A 484 0.43 5.81 -4.33
CA ALA A 484 0.88 4.76 -3.40
C ALA A 484 0.53 5.08 -1.93
N ASP A 485 0.71 6.33 -1.51
CA ASP A 485 0.41 6.81 -0.15
C ASP A 485 -1.10 6.96 0.14
N LYS A 486 -1.96 6.72 -0.87
CA LYS A 486 -3.43 6.76 -0.77
C LYS A 486 -4.04 5.37 -0.69
N MET A 487 -3.22 4.33 -0.83
CA MET A 487 -3.66 2.95 -0.79
C MET A 487 -3.68 2.44 0.65
N VAL A 488 -4.77 1.79 1.02
CA VAL A 488 -4.97 1.12 2.31
C VAL A 488 -5.13 -0.37 2.01
N PHE A 489 -4.17 -1.15 2.49
CA PHE A 489 -4.08 -2.60 2.25
C PHE A 489 -4.61 -3.40 3.43
N GLY A 490 -4.89 -4.69 3.21
CA GLY A 490 -5.48 -5.57 4.22
C GLY A 490 -6.91 -5.21 4.62
N VAL A 491 -7.59 -4.33 3.87
CA VAL A 491 -8.96 -3.89 4.16
C VAL A 491 -9.91 -4.45 3.10
N GLU A 492 -10.75 -5.39 3.51
CA GLU A 492 -11.89 -5.86 2.71
C GLU A 492 -13.13 -5.02 3.04
N ILE A 493 -13.56 -4.19 2.07
CA ILE A 493 -14.86 -3.52 2.14
C ILE A 493 -15.94 -4.55 1.81
N PHE A 494 -16.88 -4.77 2.75
CA PHE A 494 -17.94 -5.76 2.57
C PHE A 494 -19.32 -5.12 2.36
N ARG A 495 -19.47 -3.82 2.65
CA ARG A 495 -20.73 -3.09 2.48
C ARG A 495 -20.48 -1.64 2.11
N ALA A 496 -21.31 -1.08 1.22
CA ALA A 496 -21.38 0.35 0.96
C ALA A 496 -22.84 0.78 0.78
N VAL A 497 -23.24 1.86 1.46
CA VAL A 497 -24.62 2.35 1.48
C VAL A 497 -24.62 3.84 1.13
N TRP A 498 -25.52 4.22 0.23
CA TRP A 498 -25.79 5.61 -0.09
C TRP A 498 -26.58 6.28 1.04
N VAL A 499 -26.10 7.44 1.51
CA VAL A 499 -26.72 8.23 2.57
C VAL A 499 -27.34 9.48 1.95
N GLU A 500 -28.65 9.41 1.65
CA GLU A 500 -29.36 10.46 0.89
C GLU A 500 -29.26 11.84 1.55
N GLU A 501 -29.48 11.92 2.87
CA GLU A 501 -29.45 13.18 3.64
C GLU A 501 -28.12 13.94 3.53
N ARG A 502 -27.02 13.20 3.29
CA ARG A 502 -25.66 13.77 3.24
C ARG A 502 -25.06 13.76 1.83
N GLY A 503 -25.72 13.14 0.86
CA GLY A 503 -25.23 13.04 -0.51
C GLY A 503 -23.87 12.35 -0.64
N LEU A 504 -23.64 11.28 0.13
CA LEU A 504 -22.37 10.55 0.15
C LEU A 504 -22.56 9.04 0.36
N TRP A 505 -21.50 8.28 0.12
CA TRP A 505 -21.40 6.86 0.40
C TRP A 505 -20.77 6.62 1.77
N ARG A 506 -21.31 5.67 2.52
CA ARG A 506 -20.68 5.10 3.71
C ARG A 506 -20.26 3.66 3.43
N LEU A 507 -19.02 3.33 3.75
CA LEU A 507 -18.38 2.04 3.50
C LEU A 507 -18.03 1.39 4.84
N TRP A 508 -18.20 0.07 4.91
CA TRP A 508 -17.81 -0.74 6.06
C TRP A 508 -16.76 -1.77 5.63
N GLY A 509 -15.64 -1.77 6.35
CA GLY A 509 -14.65 -2.84 6.32
C GLY A 509 -14.81 -3.75 7.54
N ARG A 510 -14.29 -4.98 7.47
CA ARG A 510 -14.25 -5.88 8.65
C ARG A 510 -13.51 -5.18 9.81
N GLU A 511 -13.87 -5.52 11.05
CA GLU A 511 -13.19 -5.08 12.28
C GLU A 511 -13.19 -3.56 12.56
N VAL A 512 -14.38 -2.94 12.63
CA VAL A 512 -14.60 -1.56 13.15
C VAL A 512 -14.07 -0.44 12.24
N PHE A 513 -13.93 -0.69 10.93
CA PHE A 513 -13.59 0.34 9.93
C PHE A 513 -14.84 0.91 9.25
N VAL A 514 -15.08 2.22 9.41
CA VAL A 514 -16.08 2.96 8.64
C VAL A 514 -15.41 4.09 7.87
N HIS A 515 -15.72 4.20 6.58
CA HIS A 515 -15.23 5.27 5.73
C HIS A 515 -16.38 5.93 5.00
N GLU A 516 -16.37 7.25 4.90
CA GLU A 516 -17.32 7.99 4.10
C GLU A 516 -16.61 8.63 2.92
N CYS A 517 -17.28 8.63 1.77
CA CYS A 517 -16.77 9.32 0.60
C CYS A 517 -17.89 9.91 -0.23
N ARG A 518 -17.62 11.03 -0.89
CA ARG A 518 -18.61 11.65 -1.77
C ARG A 518 -18.77 10.89 -3.07
N PHE A 519 -17.66 10.45 -3.67
CA PHE A 519 -17.64 9.67 -4.90
C PHE A 519 -17.03 8.29 -4.64
N LEU A 520 -17.73 7.26 -5.08
CA LEU A 520 -17.28 5.87 -4.93
C LEU A 520 -16.96 5.27 -6.30
N PHE A 521 -15.80 4.64 -6.41
CA PHE A 521 -15.35 3.96 -7.62
C PHE A 521 -15.12 2.48 -7.36
N SER A 522 -15.70 1.61 -8.18
CA SER A 522 -15.39 0.18 -8.20
C SER A 522 -14.23 -0.10 -9.14
N ALA A 523 -13.14 -0.61 -8.60
CA ALA A 523 -11.95 -1.09 -9.31
C ALA A 523 -11.63 -2.55 -8.95
N THR A 524 -12.64 -3.33 -8.57
CA THR A 524 -12.51 -4.71 -8.07
C THR A 524 -12.09 -5.73 -9.13
N GLY A 525 -12.13 -5.35 -10.41
CA GLY A 525 -11.81 -6.22 -11.53
C GLY A 525 -12.85 -7.34 -11.74
N GLN A 526 -12.63 -8.14 -12.78
CA GLN A 526 -13.58 -9.17 -13.23
C GLN A 526 -13.17 -10.61 -12.87
N PHE A 527 -11.92 -10.81 -12.45
CA PHE A 527 -11.31 -12.13 -12.22
C PHE A 527 -10.67 -12.21 -10.84
N ASN A 528 -11.48 -11.99 -9.80
CA ASN A 528 -11.00 -11.88 -8.41
C ASN A 528 -11.45 -13.03 -7.49
N LYS A 529 -12.52 -13.76 -7.85
CA LYS A 529 -13.06 -14.88 -7.08
C LYS A 529 -12.80 -16.18 -7.85
N PRO A 530 -11.84 -17.02 -7.40
CA PRO A 530 -11.60 -18.33 -7.98
C PRO A 530 -12.88 -19.16 -8.05
N ARG A 531 -13.04 -19.93 -9.12
CA ARG A 531 -14.18 -20.82 -9.27
C ARG A 531 -13.93 -22.11 -8.48
N GLU A 532 -14.89 -22.52 -7.67
CA GLU A 532 -14.85 -23.84 -7.04
C GLU A 532 -14.91 -24.95 -8.09
N LEU A 533 -14.22 -26.07 -7.81
CA LEU A 533 -14.04 -27.13 -8.79
C LEU A 533 -15.36 -27.85 -9.14
N GLY A 534 -16.28 -27.94 -8.18
CA GLY A 534 -17.58 -28.60 -8.35
C GLY A 534 -17.46 -30.12 -8.53
N VAL A 535 -16.45 -30.73 -7.89
CA VAL A 535 -16.23 -32.18 -7.82
C VAL A 535 -16.14 -32.55 -6.34
N ASP A 536 -16.89 -33.57 -5.93
CA ASP A 536 -17.00 -33.98 -4.53
C ASP A 536 -15.70 -34.65 -4.04
N GLY A 537 -15.40 -34.49 -2.74
CA GLY A 537 -14.27 -35.16 -2.08
C GLY A 537 -12.95 -34.40 -2.09
N LEU A 538 -12.92 -33.15 -2.56
CA LEU A 538 -11.71 -32.32 -2.61
C LEU A 538 -11.04 -32.17 -1.22
N GLU A 539 -11.86 -32.06 -0.16
CA GLU A 539 -11.45 -31.96 1.24
C GLU A 539 -10.81 -33.23 1.81
N ARG A 540 -10.97 -34.38 1.13
CA ARG A 540 -10.44 -35.69 1.57
C ARG A 540 -9.11 -36.04 0.90
N PHE A 541 -8.70 -35.30 -0.12
CA PHE A 541 -7.43 -35.51 -0.81
C PHE A 541 -6.25 -35.34 0.15
N ARG A 542 -5.31 -36.29 0.17
CA ARG A 542 -4.16 -36.26 1.10
C ARG A 542 -3.01 -35.37 0.62
N GLY A 543 -2.99 -35.05 -0.67
CA GLY A 543 -1.96 -34.22 -1.29
C GLY A 543 -2.28 -32.73 -1.25
N GLU A 544 -1.50 -31.96 -1.99
CA GLU A 544 -1.65 -30.50 -2.05
C GLU A 544 -2.72 -30.08 -3.05
N VAL A 545 -3.56 -29.12 -2.66
CA VAL A 545 -4.62 -28.55 -3.53
C VAL A 545 -4.51 -27.04 -3.56
N PHE A 546 -4.39 -26.46 -4.75
CA PHE A 546 -4.43 -25.02 -4.89
C PHE A 546 -4.95 -24.55 -6.26
N HIS A 547 -5.54 -23.36 -6.25
CA HIS A 547 -6.00 -22.67 -7.46
C HIS A 547 -4.86 -21.82 -8.04
N SER A 548 -4.82 -21.66 -9.36
CA SER A 548 -3.81 -20.84 -10.05
C SER A 548 -3.70 -19.40 -9.52
N ALA A 549 -4.82 -18.78 -9.18
CA ALA A 549 -4.91 -17.46 -8.52
C ALA A 549 -4.50 -17.44 -7.03
N ARG A 550 -4.10 -18.57 -6.46
CA ARG A 550 -3.57 -18.72 -5.10
C ARG A 550 -2.40 -19.71 -5.14
N TRP A 551 -1.48 -19.45 -6.07
CA TRP A 551 -0.36 -20.33 -6.32
C TRP A 551 0.49 -20.51 -5.05
N ARG A 552 0.97 -21.74 -4.82
CA ARG A 552 1.80 -22.11 -3.67
C ARG A 552 3.24 -22.33 -4.15
N PRO A 553 4.11 -21.30 -4.13
CA PRO A 553 5.50 -21.44 -4.57
C PRO A 553 6.34 -22.30 -3.63
N ASP A 554 5.84 -22.56 -2.42
CA ASP A 554 6.45 -23.42 -1.40
C ASP A 554 6.25 -24.92 -1.66
N VAL A 555 5.37 -25.30 -2.60
CA VAL A 555 5.13 -26.69 -2.96
C VAL A 555 6.08 -27.11 -4.09
N ASP A 556 6.95 -28.08 -3.82
CA ASP A 556 7.82 -28.68 -4.81
C ASP A 556 7.05 -29.63 -5.74
N LEU A 557 7.21 -29.43 -7.05
CA LEU A 557 6.58 -30.25 -8.09
C LEU A 557 7.47 -31.42 -8.52
N GLU A 558 8.78 -31.36 -8.24
CA GLU A 558 9.76 -32.32 -8.73
C GLU A 558 9.45 -33.74 -8.24
N GLY A 559 9.45 -34.70 -9.16
CA GLY A 559 9.10 -36.08 -8.84
C GLY A 559 7.63 -36.32 -8.44
N LYS A 560 6.74 -35.30 -8.50
CA LYS A 560 5.32 -35.42 -8.13
C LYS A 560 4.42 -35.70 -9.33
N ARG A 561 3.32 -36.40 -9.07
CA ARG A 561 2.20 -36.58 -10.00
C ARG A 561 1.22 -35.45 -9.82
N VAL A 562 0.98 -34.69 -10.87
CA VAL A 562 0.15 -33.49 -10.83
C VAL A 562 -1.08 -33.70 -11.71
N VAL A 563 -2.26 -33.46 -11.15
CA VAL A 563 -3.50 -33.36 -11.91
C VAL A 563 -3.88 -31.89 -12.06
N LEU A 564 -3.99 -31.42 -13.30
CA LEU A 564 -4.34 -30.04 -13.62
C LEU A 564 -5.74 -29.97 -14.24
N PHE A 565 -6.65 -29.26 -13.58
CA PHE A 565 -8.00 -29.03 -14.08
C PHE A 565 -8.08 -27.79 -14.96
N GLY A 566 -8.46 -27.98 -16.23
CA GLY A 566 -8.72 -26.90 -17.19
C GLY A 566 -7.68 -26.77 -18.29
N ASN A 567 -8.09 -26.12 -19.39
CA ASN A 567 -7.27 -25.94 -20.58
C ASN A 567 -7.44 -24.55 -21.22
N GLY A 568 -7.85 -23.55 -20.42
CA GLY A 568 -7.95 -22.15 -20.83
C GLY A 568 -6.60 -21.42 -20.82
N CYS A 569 -6.64 -20.08 -20.88
CA CYS A 569 -5.42 -19.25 -20.95
C CYS A 569 -4.42 -19.55 -19.81
N THR A 570 -4.91 -19.73 -18.59
CA THR A 570 -4.07 -20.02 -17.42
C THR A 570 -3.35 -21.36 -17.55
N ALA A 571 -4.07 -22.42 -17.93
CA ALA A 571 -3.49 -23.75 -18.12
C ALA A 571 -2.47 -23.76 -19.26
N ALA A 572 -2.77 -23.06 -20.37
CA ALA A 572 -1.85 -22.94 -21.49
C ALA A 572 -0.50 -22.30 -21.10
N GLN A 573 -0.47 -21.45 -20.07
CA GLN A 573 0.76 -20.87 -19.53
C GLN A 573 1.44 -21.77 -18.47
N ILE A 574 0.66 -22.43 -17.62
CA ILE A 574 1.18 -23.29 -16.54
C ILE A 574 1.82 -24.57 -17.09
N VAL A 575 1.12 -25.28 -17.97
CA VAL A 575 1.54 -26.61 -18.48
C VAL A 575 2.97 -26.59 -19.05
N PRO A 576 3.34 -25.72 -20.00
CA PRO A 576 4.70 -25.68 -20.53
C PRO A 576 5.73 -25.25 -19.47
N ALA A 577 5.33 -24.52 -18.43
CA ALA A 577 6.23 -24.07 -17.37
C ALA A 577 6.52 -25.14 -16.29
N ILE A 578 5.65 -26.15 -16.15
CA ILE A 578 5.76 -27.17 -15.10
C ILE A 578 6.00 -28.59 -15.61
N VAL A 579 5.66 -28.93 -16.86
CA VAL A 579 5.72 -30.32 -17.37
C VAL A 579 7.10 -30.96 -17.21
N GLY A 580 8.17 -30.18 -17.38
CA GLY A 580 9.55 -30.66 -17.19
C GLY A 580 10.00 -30.78 -15.73
N LYS A 581 9.12 -30.49 -14.77
CA LYS A 581 9.38 -30.50 -13.32
C LYS A 581 8.39 -31.38 -12.58
N THR A 582 7.78 -32.34 -13.26
CA THR A 582 6.78 -33.25 -12.70
C THR A 582 7.12 -34.67 -13.10
N LYS A 583 6.86 -35.64 -12.21
CA LYS A 583 6.97 -37.06 -12.57
C LYS A 583 5.95 -37.42 -13.65
N HIS A 584 4.72 -36.94 -13.50
CA HIS A 584 3.67 -37.07 -14.51
C HIS A 584 2.67 -35.93 -14.38
N LEU A 585 2.24 -35.34 -15.49
CA LEU A 585 1.23 -34.30 -15.53
C LEU A 585 -0.01 -34.80 -16.29
N THR A 586 -1.12 -34.98 -15.56
CA THR A 586 -2.41 -35.27 -16.19
C THR A 586 -3.24 -34.00 -16.27
N GLN A 587 -3.52 -33.54 -17.48
CA GLN A 587 -4.35 -32.37 -17.73
C GLN A 587 -5.76 -32.78 -18.15
N LEU A 588 -6.75 -32.21 -17.47
CA LEU A 588 -8.17 -32.45 -17.71
C LEU A 588 -8.76 -31.30 -18.55
N VAL A 589 -9.13 -31.64 -19.78
CA VAL A 589 -9.76 -30.73 -20.76
C VAL A 589 -11.26 -30.69 -20.54
N ARG A 590 -11.83 -29.50 -20.48
CA ARG A 590 -13.31 -29.35 -20.37
C ARG A 590 -13.93 -28.79 -21.64
N SER A 591 -13.21 -27.92 -22.34
CA SER A 591 -13.77 -27.25 -23.51
C SER A 591 -12.68 -26.86 -24.50
N LYS A 592 -12.95 -26.96 -25.78
CA LYS A 592 -11.99 -26.60 -26.83
C LYS A 592 -11.69 -25.09 -26.85
N HIS A 593 -10.49 -24.71 -27.27
CA HIS A 593 -10.02 -23.32 -27.39
C HIS A 593 -9.23 -23.11 -28.68
N TRP A 594 -9.39 -21.96 -29.33
CA TRP A 594 -8.55 -21.56 -30.46
C TRP A 594 -7.18 -21.07 -29.96
N VAL A 595 -6.12 -21.81 -30.28
CA VAL A 595 -4.72 -21.50 -29.92
C VAL A 595 -3.98 -20.96 -31.15
N TYR A 596 -3.66 -19.67 -31.11
CA TYR A 596 -3.03 -18.92 -32.18
C TYR A 596 -1.51 -19.05 -32.14
N PRO A 597 -0.82 -18.90 -33.29
CA PRO A 597 0.64 -18.82 -33.32
C PRO A 597 1.19 -17.78 -32.32
N PRO A 598 2.38 -18.03 -31.73
CA PRO A 598 2.98 -17.12 -30.78
C PRO A 598 3.29 -15.77 -31.45
N ILE A 599 3.01 -14.69 -30.72
CA ILE A 599 3.40 -13.33 -31.11
C ILE A 599 4.48 -12.75 -30.20
N ASP A 600 4.74 -13.40 -29.07
CA ASP A 600 5.68 -12.91 -28.08
C ASP A 600 7.12 -13.05 -28.55
N LYS A 601 7.90 -11.99 -28.34
CA LYS A 601 9.32 -11.91 -28.70
C LYS A 601 10.04 -11.06 -27.66
N ARG A 602 11.30 -11.40 -27.39
CA ARG A 602 12.19 -10.55 -26.60
C ARG A 602 12.41 -9.23 -27.34
N MET A 603 12.30 -8.11 -26.62
CA MET A 603 12.55 -6.79 -27.19
C MET A 603 14.06 -6.57 -27.34
N PRO A 604 14.58 -6.30 -28.54
CA PRO A 604 16.00 -6.03 -28.73
C PRO A 604 16.46 -4.79 -27.95
N GLU A 605 17.69 -4.80 -27.41
CA GLU A 605 18.24 -3.66 -26.67
C GLU A 605 18.29 -2.37 -27.52
N ALA A 606 18.65 -2.50 -28.80
CA ALA A 606 18.65 -1.37 -29.74
C ALA A 606 17.24 -0.76 -29.91
N ALA A 607 16.20 -1.60 -29.97
CA ALA A 607 14.82 -1.13 -30.07
C ALA A 607 14.39 -0.38 -28.79
N LYS A 608 14.74 -0.91 -27.61
CA LYS A 608 14.51 -0.22 -26.32
C LYS A 608 15.25 1.11 -26.24
N ALA A 609 16.50 1.16 -26.73
CA ALA A 609 17.28 2.40 -26.77
C ALA A 609 16.62 3.46 -27.67
N LEU A 610 16.17 3.08 -28.87
CA LEU A 610 15.44 3.97 -29.78
C LEU A 610 14.13 4.48 -29.16
N LEU A 611 13.35 3.60 -28.53
CA LEU A 611 12.09 3.98 -27.85
C LEU A 611 12.31 4.98 -26.70
N ARG A 612 13.48 4.96 -26.05
CA ARG A 612 13.87 5.94 -25.03
C ARG A 612 14.39 7.25 -25.63
N ALA A 613 15.18 7.15 -26.70
CA ALA A 613 15.90 8.28 -27.27
C ALA A 613 15.05 9.16 -28.19
N VAL A 614 14.10 8.57 -28.93
CA VAL A 614 13.29 9.28 -29.93
C VAL A 614 11.94 9.71 -29.33
N PRO A 615 11.69 11.02 -29.11
CA PRO A 615 10.41 11.50 -28.61
C PRO A 615 9.25 11.07 -29.53
N GLY A 616 8.16 10.60 -28.92
CA GLY A 616 6.96 10.18 -29.66
C GLY A 616 7.01 8.79 -30.31
N LEU A 617 8.18 8.14 -30.41
CA LEU A 617 8.28 6.82 -31.05
C LEU A 617 7.49 5.74 -30.28
N ALA A 618 7.53 5.76 -28.95
CA ALA A 618 6.72 4.85 -28.12
C ALA A 618 5.21 5.08 -28.31
N THR A 619 4.79 6.33 -28.53
CA THR A 619 3.39 6.70 -28.82
C THR A 619 2.98 6.18 -30.19
N LEU A 620 3.83 6.33 -31.22
CA LEU A 620 3.59 5.78 -32.55
C LEU A 620 3.51 4.25 -32.51
N GLN A 621 4.43 3.58 -31.81
CA GLN A 621 4.39 2.14 -31.63
C GLN A 621 3.06 1.69 -31.00
N ARG A 622 2.63 2.35 -29.92
CA ARG A 622 1.34 2.09 -29.28
C ARG A 622 0.18 2.26 -30.25
N PHE A 623 0.19 3.33 -31.05
CA PHE A 623 -0.86 3.62 -32.04
C PHE A 623 -0.91 2.55 -33.14
N LEU A 624 0.22 2.09 -33.66
CA LEU A 624 0.28 1.01 -34.64
C LEU A 624 -0.24 -0.31 -34.07
N VAL A 625 0.15 -0.67 -32.85
CA VAL A 625 -0.38 -1.85 -32.14
C VAL A 625 -1.90 -1.74 -31.94
N TYR A 626 -2.39 -0.54 -31.59
CA TYR A 626 -3.81 -0.26 -31.48
C TYR A 626 -4.56 -0.48 -32.80
N ILE A 627 -4.05 0.03 -33.93
CA ILE A 627 -4.66 -0.18 -35.25
C ILE A 627 -4.78 -1.69 -35.56
N LEU A 628 -3.72 -2.45 -35.34
CA LEU A 628 -3.72 -3.90 -35.58
C LEU A 628 -4.73 -4.63 -34.68
N ALA A 629 -4.86 -4.20 -33.42
CA ALA A 629 -5.84 -4.76 -32.50
C ALA A 629 -7.28 -4.43 -32.91
N GLU A 630 -7.57 -3.18 -33.26
CA GLU A 630 -8.90 -2.74 -33.72
C GLU A 630 -9.28 -3.35 -35.07
N GLU A 631 -8.33 -3.62 -35.96
CA GLU A 631 -8.64 -4.28 -37.23
C GLU A 631 -9.30 -5.65 -37.03
N SER A 632 -8.91 -6.37 -35.96
CA SER A 632 -9.50 -7.65 -35.59
C SER A 632 -10.99 -7.56 -35.23
N TRP A 633 -11.50 -6.36 -34.88
CA TRP A 633 -12.91 -6.13 -34.55
C TRP A 633 -13.85 -6.56 -35.68
N LYS A 634 -13.43 -6.41 -36.94
CA LYS A 634 -14.23 -6.77 -38.12
C LYS A 634 -14.71 -8.24 -38.08
N GLY A 635 -13.92 -9.13 -37.48
CA GLY A 635 -14.26 -10.56 -37.37
C GLY A 635 -15.35 -10.90 -36.35
N PHE A 636 -15.70 -9.98 -35.44
CA PHE A 636 -16.64 -10.27 -34.34
C PHE A 636 -18.11 -10.05 -34.70
N LYS A 637 -18.41 -9.38 -35.82
CA LYS A 637 -19.79 -9.15 -36.29
C LYS A 637 -20.36 -10.37 -37.00
N LEU A 638 -21.67 -10.55 -36.99
CA LEU A 638 -22.37 -11.59 -37.76
C LEU A 638 -22.78 -11.10 -39.16
N THR A 639 -21.82 -10.56 -39.92
CA THR A 639 -22.00 -10.20 -41.33
C THR A 639 -21.27 -11.18 -42.26
N GLU A 640 -21.61 -11.20 -43.55
CA GLU A 640 -20.95 -12.08 -44.54
C GLU A 640 -19.45 -11.80 -44.66
N ASP A 641 -19.05 -10.52 -44.72
CA ASP A 641 -17.63 -10.12 -44.77
C ASP A 641 -16.86 -10.60 -43.54
N ALA A 642 -17.49 -10.50 -42.36
CA ALA A 642 -16.91 -10.97 -41.11
C ALA A 642 -16.81 -12.50 -41.08
N ALA A 643 -17.80 -13.21 -41.63
CA ALA A 643 -17.76 -14.66 -41.78
C ALA A 643 -16.60 -15.10 -42.69
N ARG A 644 -16.38 -14.44 -43.83
CA ARG A 644 -15.22 -14.71 -44.71
C ARG A 644 -13.88 -14.45 -43.98
N PHE A 645 -13.81 -13.37 -43.19
CA PHE A 645 -12.64 -13.09 -42.36
C PHE A 645 -12.40 -14.20 -41.32
N ARG A 646 -13.45 -14.62 -40.60
CA ARG A 646 -13.38 -15.71 -39.62
C ARG A 646 -12.97 -17.03 -40.25
N GLN A 647 -13.51 -17.39 -41.41
CA GLN A 647 -13.13 -18.61 -42.15
C GLN A 647 -11.64 -18.60 -42.52
N LYS A 648 -11.12 -17.47 -43.01
CA LYS A 648 -9.68 -17.33 -43.30
C LYS A 648 -8.83 -17.51 -42.04
N MET A 649 -9.27 -16.94 -40.92
CA MET A 649 -8.57 -17.10 -39.64
C MET A 649 -8.68 -18.52 -39.09
N ARG A 650 -9.84 -19.15 -39.20
CA ARG A 650 -10.08 -20.55 -38.83
C ARG A 650 -9.10 -21.46 -39.54
N LYS A 651 -9.02 -21.38 -40.88
CA LYS A 651 -8.08 -22.18 -41.67
C LYS A 651 -6.63 -22.01 -41.19
N ARG A 652 -6.18 -20.77 -41.04
CA ARG A 652 -4.80 -20.47 -40.60
C ARG A 652 -4.50 -21.01 -39.19
N VAL A 653 -5.42 -20.84 -38.25
CA VAL A 653 -5.21 -21.24 -36.85
C VAL A 653 -5.33 -22.75 -36.70
N GLU A 654 -6.29 -23.37 -37.39
CA GLU A 654 -6.45 -24.82 -37.41
C GLU A 654 -5.22 -25.51 -38.02
N GLU A 655 -4.71 -25.02 -39.16
CA GLU A 655 -3.47 -25.52 -39.78
C GLU A 655 -2.28 -25.45 -38.79
N TYR A 656 -2.15 -24.34 -38.05
CA TYR A 656 -1.13 -24.20 -37.02
C TYR A 656 -1.31 -25.21 -35.87
N MET A 657 -2.54 -25.34 -35.34
CA MET A 657 -2.84 -26.24 -34.24
C MET A 657 -2.57 -27.70 -34.62
N ARG A 658 -3.03 -28.13 -35.81
CA ARG A 658 -2.81 -29.49 -36.31
C ARG A 658 -1.34 -29.80 -36.55
N LYS A 659 -0.58 -28.82 -37.06
CA LYS A 659 0.86 -28.96 -37.30
C LYS A 659 1.66 -29.10 -36.00
N THR A 660 1.26 -28.38 -34.96
CA THR A 660 2.08 -28.23 -33.73
C THR A 660 1.67 -29.23 -32.66
N ALA A 661 0.38 -29.50 -32.50
CA ALA A 661 -0.12 -30.42 -31.49
C ALA A 661 0.03 -31.89 -31.94
N PRO A 662 0.25 -32.84 -31.00
CA PRO A 662 0.23 -34.27 -31.29
C PRO A 662 -1.10 -34.70 -31.92
N GLU A 663 -1.02 -35.52 -32.97
CA GLU A 663 -2.19 -35.99 -33.73
C GLU A 663 -3.24 -36.67 -32.83
N LYS A 664 -2.78 -37.46 -31.85
CA LYS A 664 -3.61 -38.14 -30.84
C LYS A 664 -4.53 -37.22 -30.03
N TYR A 665 -4.28 -35.91 -30.01
CA TYR A 665 -5.06 -34.93 -29.23
C TYR A 665 -5.89 -33.98 -30.10
N HIS A 666 -5.89 -34.12 -31.43
CA HIS A 666 -6.62 -33.20 -32.32
C HIS A 666 -8.13 -33.17 -32.01
N ASP A 667 -8.75 -34.30 -31.71
CA ASP A 667 -10.18 -34.38 -31.43
C ASP A 667 -10.58 -33.62 -30.15
N MET A 668 -9.69 -33.57 -29.15
CA MET A 668 -9.90 -32.82 -27.90
C MET A 668 -9.54 -31.34 -28.02
N LEU A 669 -8.65 -30.96 -28.95
CA LEU A 669 -8.11 -29.60 -29.05
C LEU A 669 -8.80 -28.74 -30.10
N ILE A 670 -9.08 -29.28 -31.29
CA ILE A 670 -9.51 -28.51 -32.47
C ILE A 670 -11.00 -28.13 -32.33
N PRO A 671 -11.34 -26.83 -32.16
CA PRO A 671 -12.71 -26.41 -31.93
C PRO A 671 -13.64 -26.58 -33.13
N ASP A 672 -14.91 -26.84 -32.84
CA ASP A 672 -16.02 -26.89 -33.79
C ASP A 672 -16.75 -25.55 -33.94
N PHE A 673 -16.66 -24.67 -32.94
CA PHE A 673 -17.30 -23.35 -32.91
C PHE A 673 -16.50 -22.23 -33.60
N GLU A 674 -17.17 -21.11 -33.91
CA GLU A 674 -16.61 -19.95 -34.61
C GLU A 674 -15.40 -19.30 -33.91
N VAL A 675 -14.43 -18.86 -34.72
CA VAL A 675 -13.30 -18.06 -34.26
C VAL A 675 -13.78 -16.74 -33.65
N GLY A 676 -13.28 -16.40 -32.47
CA GLY A 676 -13.65 -15.17 -31.74
C GLY A 676 -14.81 -15.34 -30.75
N CYS A 677 -15.53 -16.47 -30.76
CA CYS A 677 -16.61 -16.73 -29.81
C CYS A 677 -16.09 -16.83 -28.36
N LYS A 678 -14.90 -17.39 -28.16
CA LYS A 678 -14.13 -17.34 -26.91
C LYS A 678 -12.93 -16.41 -27.06
N ARG A 679 -12.37 -15.95 -25.94
CA ARG A 679 -11.08 -15.25 -25.93
C ARG A 679 -10.01 -16.17 -26.55
N ARG A 680 -9.28 -15.64 -27.54
CA ARG A 680 -8.15 -16.32 -28.20
C ARG A 680 -7.01 -16.55 -27.22
N ILE A 681 -6.31 -17.67 -27.38
CA ILE A 681 -5.08 -17.99 -26.64
C ILE A 681 -3.92 -17.80 -27.62
N PHE A 682 -2.89 -17.04 -27.27
CA PHE A 682 -1.62 -17.08 -27.99
C PHE A 682 -0.79 -18.21 -27.42
N ASP A 683 -0.25 -19.05 -28.30
CA ASP A 683 0.53 -20.21 -27.89
C ASP A 683 1.76 -19.77 -27.09
N THR A 684 1.97 -20.40 -25.94
CA THR A 684 3.11 -20.16 -25.05
C THR A 684 4.00 -21.40 -24.97
N ASN A 685 4.11 -22.09 -26.10
CA ASN A 685 4.64 -23.45 -26.25
C ASN A 685 3.74 -24.53 -25.62
N TYR A 686 2.45 -24.23 -25.47
CA TYR A 686 1.48 -25.17 -24.94
C TYR A 686 1.34 -26.38 -25.86
N LEU A 687 1.08 -26.16 -27.15
CA LEU A 687 0.85 -27.26 -28.09
C LEU A 687 2.07 -28.17 -28.23
N GLU A 688 3.26 -27.57 -28.25
CA GLU A 688 4.53 -28.31 -28.28
C GLU A 688 4.74 -29.13 -27.01
N SER A 689 4.41 -28.58 -25.84
CA SER A 689 4.56 -29.28 -24.56
C SER A 689 3.69 -30.54 -24.44
N LEU A 690 2.65 -30.68 -25.27
CA LEU A 690 1.80 -31.86 -25.28
C LEU A 690 2.47 -33.12 -25.89
N HIS A 691 3.63 -32.96 -26.53
CA HIS A 691 4.45 -34.10 -26.98
C HIS A 691 5.25 -34.76 -25.85
N ALA A 692 5.30 -34.14 -24.66
CA ALA A 692 6.05 -34.68 -23.54
C ALA A 692 5.58 -36.09 -23.15
N GLU A 693 6.53 -37.00 -22.93
CA GLU A 693 6.24 -38.40 -22.60
C GLU A 693 5.56 -38.56 -21.23
N ASN A 694 5.83 -37.63 -20.31
CA ASN A 694 5.27 -37.57 -18.96
C ASN A 694 3.98 -36.74 -18.86
N LEU A 695 3.28 -36.52 -19.98
CA LEU A 695 2.04 -35.76 -20.02
C LEU A 695 0.89 -36.58 -20.60
N THR A 696 -0.24 -36.59 -19.90
CA THR A 696 -1.51 -37.13 -20.40
C THR A 696 -2.53 -36.01 -20.51
N LEU A 697 -3.05 -35.77 -21.71
CA LEU A 697 -4.24 -34.94 -21.93
C LEU A 697 -5.48 -35.84 -22.04
N THR A 698 -6.54 -35.54 -21.30
CA THR A 698 -7.83 -36.26 -21.39
C THR A 698 -9.00 -35.29 -21.20
N ASP A 699 -10.12 -35.55 -21.87
CA ASP A 699 -11.41 -34.86 -21.69
C ASP A 699 -12.43 -35.70 -20.91
N GLU A 700 -12.00 -36.84 -20.37
CA GLU A 700 -12.82 -37.69 -19.55
C GLU A 700 -13.24 -36.99 -18.24
N ARG A 701 -14.50 -37.17 -17.86
CA ARG A 701 -15.08 -36.52 -16.69
C ARG A 701 -14.57 -37.15 -15.39
N VAL A 702 -14.11 -36.32 -14.46
CA VAL A 702 -13.87 -36.73 -13.07
C VAL A 702 -15.20 -36.84 -12.32
N THR A 703 -15.40 -37.95 -11.62
CA THR A 703 -16.61 -38.24 -10.84
C THR A 703 -16.45 -37.91 -9.36
N GLU A 704 -15.29 -38.21 -8.77
CA GLU A 704 -15.00 -38.02 -7.35
C GLU A 704 -13.50 -37.79 -7.13
N ILE A 705 -13.14 -37.01 -6.12
CA ILE A 705 -11.77 -36.90 -5.60
C ILE A 705 -11.62 -37.83 -4.40
N LEU A 706 -10.60 -38.69 -4.48
CA LEU A 706 -10.26 -39.70 -3.49
C LEU A 706 -9.04 -39.25 -2.67
N PRO A 707 -8.75 -39.88 -1.51
CA PRO A 707 -7.54 -39.56 -0.74
C PRO A 707 -6.24 -39.65 -1.52
N GLU A 708 -6.15 -40.58 -2.48
CA GLU A 708 -4.96 -40.90 -3.29
C GLU A 708 -4.94 -40.28 -4.69
N GLY A 709 -6.03 -39.65 -5.16
CA GLY A 709 -6.11 -39.19 -6.55
C GLY A 709 -7.51 -38.79 -7.03
N VAL A 710 -7.72 -38.88 -8.34
CA VAL A 710 -9.01 -38.55 -8.99
C VAL A 710 -9.62 -39.78 -9.65
N ARG A 711 -10.92 -40.01 -9.43
CA ARG A 711 -11.67 -41.09 -10.09
C ARG A 711 -12.31 -40.58 -11.37
N MET A 712 -11.99 -41.24 -12.46
CA MET A 712 -12.52 -40.97 -13.79
C MET A 712 -13.88 -41.65 -14.00
N GLN A 713 -14.62 -41.26 -15.04
CA GLN A 713 -15.95 -41.80 -15.32
C GLN A 713 -15.91 -43.30 -15.71
N SER A 714 -14.82 -43.76 -16.31
CA SER A 714 -14.52 -45.17 -16.60
C SER A 714 -14.32 -46.02 -15.34
N GLY A 715 -14.14 -45.40 -14.17
CA GLY A 715 -13.76 -46.06 -12.92
C GLY A 715 -12.24 -46.12 -12.69
N GLU A 716 -11.41 -45.72 -13.67
CA GLU A 716 -9.97 -45.57 -13.48
C GLU A 716 -9.66 -44.54 -12.38
N VAL A 717 -8.65 -44.83 -11.56
CA VAL A 717 -8.14 -43.90 -10.55
C VAL A 717 -6.77 -43.39 -10.99
N ILE A 718 -6.68 -42.09 -11.25
CA ILE A 718 -5.40 -41.43 -11.51
C ILE A 718 -4.85 -40.95 -10.18
N GLU A 719 -3.80 -41.62 -9.71
CA GLU A 719 -3.10 -41.23 -8.49
C GLU A 719 -2.43 -39.86 -8.67
N ALA A 720 -2.59 -38.99 -7.68
CA ALA A 720 -2.07 -37.63 -7.71
C ALA A 720 -1.47 -37.27 -6.36
N ASP A 721 -0.35 -36.53 -6.39
CA ASP A 721 0.24 -35.94 -5.20
C ASP A 721 -0.18 -34.46 -5.06
N ILE A 722 -0.55 -33.83 -6.19
CA ILE A 722 -0.93 -32.42 -6.27
C ILE A 722 -2.11 -32.24 -7.24
N ILE A 723 -3.08 -31.42 -6.84
CA ILE A 723 -4.18 -30.96 -7.70
C ILE A 723 -4.07 -29.45 -7.92
N VAL A 724 -3.89 -29.06 -9.19
CA VAL A 724 -3.85 -27.66 -9.62
C VAL A 724 -5.15 -27.28 -10.31
N MET A 725 -5.86 -26.29 -9.77
CA MET A 725 -7.09 -25.77 -10.37
C MET A 725 -6.79 -24.56 -11.28
N ALA A 726 -6.85 -24.78 -12.59
CA ALA A 726 -6.82 -23.76 -13.65
C ALA A 726 -8.21 -23.63 -14.33
N ASN A 727 -9.28 -23.82 -13.53
CA ASN A 727 -10.68 -23.86 -13.95
C ASN A 727 -11.37 -22.47 -14.01
N GLY A 728 -10.63 -21.40 -13.77
CA GLY A 728 -11.06 -20.02 -13.99
C GLY A 728 -11.71 -19.35 -12.78
N PHE A 729 -12.55 -18.34 -13.04
CA PHE A 729 -13.12 -17.47 -12.00
C PHE A 729 -14.65 -17.45 -12.07
N ALA A 730 -15.29 -17.03 -10.98
CA ALA A 730 -16.69 -16.64 -11.00
C ALA A 730 -16.82 -15.30 -11.76
N THR A 731 -17.26 -15.34 -13.02
CA THR A 731 -17.48 -14.16 -13.88
C THR A 731 -18.89 -13.61 -13.75
N ASN A 732 -19.17 -12.44 -14.34
CA ASN A 732 -20.46 -11.74 -14.23
C ASN A 732 -20.84 -11.37 -12.78
N GLN A 733 -19.85 -11.24 -11.90
CA GLN A 733 -19.99 -10.77 -10.51
C GLN A 733 -19.12 -9.53 -10.33
N TYR A 734 -19.71 -8.35 -10.50
CA TYR A 734 -19.05 -7.06 -10.29
C TYR A 734 -19.26 -6.63 -8.84
N LEU A 735 -18.22 -6.11 -8.17
CA LEU A 735 -18.23 -5.89 -6.71
C LEU A 735 -18.58 -7.16 -5.92
N GLY A 736 -18.22 -8.34 -6.43
CA GLY A 736 -18.49 -9.62 -5.77
C GLY A 736 -17.92 -9.65 -4.35
N GLY A 737 -18.79 -9.87 -3.36
CA GLY A 737 -18.44 -9.82 -1.92
C GLY A 737 -18.70 -8.48 -1.23
N VAL A 738 -19.17 -7.46 -1.96
CA VAL A 738 -19.58 -6.16 -1.40
C VAL A 738 -21.09 -5.97 -1.57
N GLU A 739 -21.81 -5.80 -0.48
CA GLU A 739 -23.22 -5.39 -0.53
C GLU A 739 -23.30 -3.88 -0.81
N ILE A 740 -23.75 -3.52 -2.00
CA ILE A 740 -23.93 -2.12 -2.42
C ILE A 740 -25.42 -1.78 -2.36
N VAL A 741 -25.76 -0.77 -1.58
CA VAL A 741 -27.15 -0.31 -1.37
C VAL A 741 -27.28 1.13 -1.83
N GLY A 742 -28.13 1.35 -2.83
CA GLY A 742 -28.41 2.64 -3.42
C GLY A 742 -29.60 3.34 -2.76
N ARG A 743 -30.30 4.18 -3.54
CA ARG A 743 -31.49 4.90 -3.11
C ARG A 743 -32.64 3.94 -2.78
N GLY A 744 -33.49 4.33 -1.84
CA GLY A 744 -34.68 3.55 -1.46
C GLY A 744 -34.35 2.18 -0.84
N GLY A 745 -33.09 1.91 -0.47
CA GLY A 745 -32.65 0.62 0.05
C GLY A 745 -32.46 -0.46 -1.02
N GLU A 746 -32.55 -0.12 -2.31
CA GLU A 746 -32.33 -1.08 -3.40
C GLU A 746 -30.87 -1.53 -3.45
N THR A 747 -30.66 -2.85 -3.47
CA THR A 747 -29.31 -3.41 -3.64
C THR A 747 -28.92 -3.48 -5.11
N LEU A 748 -27.62 -3.37 -5.40
CA LEU A 748 -27.11 -3.49 -6.78
C LEU A 748 -27.45 -4.86 -7.41
N HIS A 749 -27.56 -5.89 -6.58
CA HIS A 749 -27.99 -7.20 -7.02
C HIS A 749 -29.43 -7.19 -7.53
N GLN A 750 -30.37 -6.64 -6.74
CA GLN A 750 -31.77 -6.48 -7.13
C GLN A 750 -31.90 -5.61 -8.38
N HIS A 751 -31.12 -4.52 -8.47
CA HIS A 751 -31.08 -3.66 -9.65
C HIS A 751 -30.74 -4.49 -10.89
N TRP A 752 -29.64 -5.22 -10.91
CA TRP A 752 -29.26 -6.04 -12.07
C TRP A 752 -30.20 -7.21 -12.36
N GLU A 753 -30.82 -7.81 -11.34
CA GLU A 753 -31.87 -8.81 -11.57
C GLU A 753 -33.04 -8.22 -12.36
N SER A 754 -33.42 -6.96 -12.12
CA SER A 754 -34.50 -6.30 -12.87
C SER A 754 -34.19 -6.11 -14.37
N PHE A 755 -32.91 -6.03 -14.76
CA PHE A 755 -32.50 -6.01 -16.18
C PHE A 755 -32.37 -7.42 -16.78
N GLY A 756 -32.15 -8.43 -15.93
CA GLY A 756 -31.84 -9.82 -16.30
C GLY A 756 -30.36 -10.18 -16.19
N GLY A 757 -29.52 -9.25 -15.75
CA GLY A 757 -28.10 -9.48 -15.50
C GLY A 757 -27.30 -8.17 -15.35
N PRO A 758 -25.99 -8.26 -15.08
CA PRO A 758 -25.16 -7.07 -14.87
C PRO A 758 -25.11 -6.18 -16.10
N GLU A 759 -25.33 -4.89 -15.90
CA GLU A 759 -25.21 -3.85 -16.92
C GLU A 759 -24.84 -2.50 -16.29
N ALA A 760 -24.37 -1.58 -17.12
CA ALA A 760 -24.08 -0.22 -16.70
C ALA A 760 -24.13 0.72 -17.92
N TYR A 761 -24.74 1.89 -17.76
CA TYR A 761 -24.74 2.94 -18.76
C TYR A 761 -23.30 3.40 -19.05
N ASN A 762 -22.97 3.48 -20.34
CA ASN A 762 -21.61 3.69 -20.84
C ASN A 762 -20.55 2.79 -20.15
N CYS A 763 -20.97 1.58 -19.77
CA CYS A 763 -20.17 0.57 -19.08
C CYS A 763 -19.64 0.99 -17.68
N THR A 764 -20.19 2.07 -17.10
CA THR A 764 -19.60 2.71 -15.91
C THR A 764 -20.57 3.24 -14.88
N ALA A 765 -21.84 3.54 -15.21
CA ALA A 765 -22.78 4.17 -14.27
C ALA A 765 -24.08 3.37 -14.17
N VAL A 766 -24.74 3.44 -13.01
CA VAL A 766 -25.97 2.70 -12.71
C VAL A 766 -27.00 3.64 -12.10
N SER A 767 -28.26 3.61 -12.54
CA SER A 767 -29.31 4.50 -12.00
C SER A 767 -29.72 4.05 -10.60
N GLY A 768 -30.11 4.99 -9.73
CA GLY A 768 -30.39 4.69 -8.31
C GLY A 768 -29.14 4.59 -7.42
N PHE A 769 -27.93 4.64 -7.99
CA PHE A 769 -26.65 4.64 -7.27
C PHE A 769 -25.85 5.92 -7.58
N PRO A 770 -26.22 7.07 -7.01
CA PRO A 770 -25.60 8.35 -7.35
C PRO A 770 -24.12 8.37 -6.99
N ASN A 771 -23.31 9.11 -7.74
CA ASN A 771 -21.86 9.26 -7.52
C ASN A 771 -21.05 7.93 -7.47
N LEU A 772 -21.64 6.79 -7.84
CA LEU A 772 -20.97 5.50 -7.97
C LEU A 772 -20.57 5.24 -9.43
N PHE A 773 -19.32 4.85 -9.66
CA PHE A 773 -18.82 4.51 -10.99
C PHE A 773 -18.02 3.21 -11.02
N PHE A 774 -18.19 2.41 -12.07
CA PHE A 774 -17.43 1.17 -12.30
C PHE A 774 -16.28 1.39 -13.28
N LEU A 775 -15.07 1.06 -12.85
CA LEU A 775 -13.86 1.12 -13.67
C LEU A 775 -13.50 -0.31 -14.09
N LEU A 776 -13.76 -0.61 -15.37
CA LEU A 776 -13.85 -1.99 -15.90
C LEU A 776 -15.15 -2.71 -15.49
N GLY A 777 -16.27 -1.99 -15.55
CA GLY A 777 -17.61 -2.47 -15.20
C GLY A 777 -18.24 -3.43 -16.22
N PRO A 778 -19.55 -3.67 -16.09
CA PRO A 778 -20.33 -4.42 -17.07
C PRO A 778 -20.09 -3.93 -18.50
N ASN A 779 -20.12 -4.87 -19.44
CA ASN A 779 -20.01 -4.64 -20.88
C ASN A 779 -18.77 -3.86 -21.35
N THR A 780 -17.65 -3.93 -20.61
CA THR A 780 -16.42 -3.19 -20.97
C THR A 780 -15.42 -4.01 -21.80
N ALA A 781 -15.45 -5.34 -21.73
CA ALA A 781 -14.44 -6.18 -22.37
C ALA A 781 -14.65 -6.30 -23.89
N THR A 782 -13.61 -6.22 -24.71
CA THR A 782 -13.79 -6.22 -26.17
C THR A 782 -13.21 -7.42 -26.91
N GLY A 783 -12.55 -8.36 -26.24
CA GLY A 783 -12.06 -9.60 -26.87
C GLY A 783 -10.97 -9.44 -27.95
N HIS A 784 -10.74 -8.25 -28.51
CA HIS A 784 -9.78 -7.97 -29.59
C HIS A 784 -8.65 -7.01 -29.23
N THR A 785 -8.83 -6.17 -28.20
CA THR A 785 -7.94 -5.04 -27.86
C THR A 785 -7.69 -4.94 -26.34
N SER A 786 -7.13 -3.83 -25.87
CA SER A 786 -6.61 -3.65 -24.49
C SER A 786 -7.67 -3.19 -23.49
N THR A 787 -7.79 -3.95 -22.41
CA THR A 787 -8.59 -3.58 -21.24
C THR A 787 -8.10 -2.29 -20.58
N VAL A 788 -6.81 -1.95 -20.66
CA VAL A 788 -6.26 -0.72 -20.09
C VAL A 788 -6.86 0.52 -20.78
N MET A 789 -7.12 0.44 -22.08
CA MET A 789 -7.81 1.51 -22.81
C MET A 789 -9.25 1.68 -22.32
N ALA A 790 -9.94 0.57 -22.07
CA ALA A 790 -11.32 0.59 -21.57
C ALA A 790 -11.40 1.17 -20.15
N ILE A 791 -10.40 0.89 -19.30
CA ILE A 791 -10.23 1.51 -17.98
C ILE A 791 -10.07 3.03 -18.11
N GLU A 792 -9.18 3.49 -18.98
CA GLU A 792 -8.97 4.93 -19.20
C GLU A 792 -10.25 5.61 -19.71
N ASN A 793 -11.00 4.96 -20.60
CA ASN A 793 -12.29 5.44 -21.09
C ASN A 793 -13.31 5.62 -19.95
N ALA A 794 -13.46 4.61 -19.08
CA ALA A 794 -14.36 4.67 -17.93
C ALA A 794 -13.98 5.79 -16.95
N VAL A 795 -12.69 5.96 -16.64
CA VAL A 795 -12.20 7.06 -15.79
C VAL A 795 -12.49 8.42 -16.45
N ASN A 796 -12.16 8.57 -17.73
CA ASN A 796 -12.38 9.80 -18.47
C ASN A 796 -13.85 10.21 -18.48
N TYR A 797 -14.75 9.26 -18.79
CA TYR A 797 -16.17 9.52 -18.81
C TYR A 797 -16.71 9.90 -17.42
N SER A 798 -16.35 9.12 -16.39
CA SER A 798 -16.81 9.35 -15.01
C SER A 798 -16.43 10.75 -14.52
N LEU A 799 -15.17 11.16 -14.71
CA LEU A 799 -14.71 12.48 -14.27
C LEU A 799 -15.33 13.63 -15.09
N ARG A 800 -15.65 13.40 -16.38
CA ARG A 800 -16.37 14.38 -17.20
C ARG A 800 -17.79 14.58 -16.71
N VAL A 801 -18.54 13.50 -16.48
CA VAL A 801 -19.88 13.56 -15.90
C VAL A 801 -19.87 14.26 -14.54
N LEU A 802 -18.86 13.98 -13.71
CA LEU A 802 -18.74 14.61 -12.39
C LEU A 802 -18.36 16.09 -12.43
N ARG A 803 -18.00 16.66 -13.58
CA ARG A 803 -17.53 18.05 -13.69
C ARG A 803 -18.42 19.08 -12.97
N PRO A 804 -19.76 19.09 -13.14
CA PRO A 804 -20.62 20.03 -12.41
C PRO A 804 -20.51 19.90 -10.89
N VAL A 805 -20.33 18.66 -10.41
CA VAL A 805 -20.21 18.35 -8.99
C VAL A 805 -18.84 18.76 -8.44
N LEU A 806 -17.76 18.53 -9.21
CA LEU A 806 -16.40 18.93 -8.86
C LEU A 806 -16.21 20.46 -8.83
N GLU A 807 -16.94 21.18 -9.68
CA GLU A 807 -16.98 22.65 -9.72
C GLU A 807 -17.87 23.27 -8.63
N GLY A 808 -18.51 22.45 -7.77
CA GLY A 808 -19.40 22.91 -6.70
C GLY A 808 -20.78 23.38 -7.17
N ARG A 809 -21.14 23.14 -8.44
CA ARG A 809 -22.47 23.50 -8.98
C ARG A 809 -23.57 22.52 -8.53
N ALA A 810 -23.19 21.32 -8.10
CA ALA A 810 -24.07 20.30 -7.55
C ALA A 810 -23.33 19.46 -6.49
N SER A 811 -24.06 18.70 -5.66
CA SER A 811 -23.47 17.71 -4.74
C SER A 811 -23.59 16.26 -5.21
N VAL A 812 -24.62 15.98 -6.00
CA VAL A 812 -24.99 14.62 -6.44
C VAL A 812 -25.14 14.61 -7.97
N ALA A 813 -24.54 13.61 -8.62
CA ALA A 813 -24.84 13.24 -10.01
C ALA A 813 -25.56 11.88 -10.02
N SER A 814 -26.77 11.85 -10.57
CA SER A 814 -27.61 10.65 -10.68
C SER A 814 -27.96 10.38 -12.12
N LEU A 815 -27.87 9.12 -12.56
CA LEU A 815 -28.32 8.69 -13.88
C LEU A 815 -29.84 8.47 -13.88
N LYS A 816 -30.52 8.86 -14.95
CA LYS A 816 -31.94 8.55 -15.16
C LYS A 816 -32.13 7.06 -15.48
N ARG A 817 -33.11 6.43 -14.83
CA ARG A 817 -33.47 5.02 -15.05
C ARG A 817 -33.79 4.71 -16.52
N SER A 818 -34.57 5.58 -17.17
CA SER A 818 -34.93 5.41 -18.58
C SER A 818 -33.73 5.45 -19.54
N ALA A 819 -32.69 6.21 -19.21
CA ALA A 819 -31.46 6.27 -20.02
C ALA A 819 -30.65 4.97 -19.89
N GLU A 820 -30.56 4.43 -18.68
CA GLU A 820 -29.93 3.12 -18.42
C GLU A 820 -30.67 2.00 -19.16
N GLU A 821 -32.00 1.94 -19.06
CA GLU A 821 -32.84 0.96 -19.78
C GLU A 821 -32.69 1.05 -21.30
N ALA A 822 -32.69 2.25 -21.87
CA ALA A 822 -32.45 2.45 -23.29
C ALA A 822 -31.05 1.97 -23.71
N TYR A 823 -30.03 2.26 -22.89
CA TYR A 823 -28.66 1.81 -23.15
C TYR A 823 -28.53 0.29 -23.05
N ALA A 824 -29.09 -0.34 -22.01
CA ALA A 824 -29.08 -1.78 -21.80
C ALA A 824 -29.78 -2.53 -22.95
N ASN A 825 -30.94 -2.04 -23.39
CA ASN A 825 -31.63 -2.63 -24.55
C ASN A 825 -30.80 -2.50 -25.83
N ARG A 826 -30.17 -1.35 -26.04
CA ARG A 826 -29.30 -1.12 -27.21
C ARG A 826 -28.09 -2.03 -27.20
N ILE A 827 -27.41 -2.19 -26.06
CA ILE A 827 -26.19 -2.99 -25.96
C ILE A 827 -26.49 -4.48 -26.11
N GLN A 828 -27.53 -4.99 -25.44
CA GLN A 828 -27.92 -6.40 -25.55
C GLN A 828 -28.44 -6.74 -26.95
N SER A 829 -29.14 -5.82 -27.62
CA SER A 829 -29.54 -6.02 -29.02
C SER A 829 -28.33 -6.07 -29.95
N ALA A 830 -27.37 -5.15 -29.80
CA ALA A 830 -26.15 -5.17 -30.61
C ALA A 830 -25.28 -6.42 -30.35
N LEU A 831 -25.28 -6.95 -29.12
CA LEU A 831 -24.56 -8.18 -28.76
C LEU A 831 -25.09 -9.42 -29.48
N LYS A 832 -26.39 -9.50 -29.79
CA LYS A 832 -26.99 -10.60 -30.57
C LYS A 832 -26.39 -10.70 -31.97
N GLU A 833 -25.94 -9.57 -32.53
CA GLU A 833 -25.32 -9.47 -33.85
C GLU A 833 -23.80 -9.78 -33.84
N THR A 834 -23.31 -10.41 -32.77
CA THR A 834 -21.88 -10.73 -32.59
C THR A 834 -21.63 -12.22 -32.39
N VAL A 835 -20.42 -12.65 -32.73
CA VAL A 835 -19.95 -14.03 -32.58
C VAL A 835 -19.99 -14.52 -31.12
N TRP A 836 -20.02 -13.62 -30.13
CA TRP A 836 -20.14 -14.01 -28.72
C TRP A 836 -21.48 -14.66 -28.39
N MET A 837 -22.52 -14.37 -29.17
CA MET A 837 -23.88 -14.89 -29.01
C MET A 837 -24.22 -15.98 -30.04
N SER A 838 -23.25 -16.48 -30.81
CA SER A 838 -23.47 -17.47 -31.87
C SER A 838 -23.58 -18.92 -31.37
N GLY A 839 -23.80 -19.14 -30.07
CA GLY A 839 -24.08 -20.47 -29.49
C GLY A 839 -22.91 -21.24 -28.87
N CYS A 840 -21.68 -20.70 -28.81
CA CYS A 840 -20.60 -21.37 -28.08
C CYS A 840 -20.67 -21.12 -26.56
N ASN A 841 -20.24 -22.10 -25.76
CA ASN A 841 -20.14 -21.96 -24.31
C ASN A 841 -18.95 -21.06 -23.92
N ASN A 842 -19.22 -19.82 -23.50
CA ASN A 842 -18.20 -18.87 -23.08
C ASN A 842 -18.56 -18.22 -21.74
N TRP A 843 -17.57 -17.66 -21.05
CA TRP A 843 -17.76 -17.03 -19.74
C TRP A 843 -18.35 -15.61 -19.78
N TYR A 844 -18.61 -15.07 -20.99
CA TYR A 844 -19.19 -13.73 -21.16
C TYR A 844 -20.69 -13.69 -20.83
N ILE A 845 -21.35 -14.84 -20.94
CA ILE A 845 -22.79 -14.98 -20.84
C ILE A 845 -23.15 -15.57 -19.47
N ARG A 846 -24.19 -15.02 -18.85
CA ARG A 846 -24.87 -15.63 -17.70
C ARG A 846 -26.23 -16.15 -18.18
N GLY A 847 -26.56 -17.39 -17.83
CA GLY A 847 -27.87 -17.96 -18.07
C GLY A 847 -28.30 -18.85 -16.89
N PRO A 848 -29.06 -18.29 -15.94
CA PRO A 848 -30.03 -19.07 -15.18
C PRO A 848 -31.40 -18.40 -15.25
N GLY A 849 -32.44 -19.15 -15.62
CA GLY A 849 -33.82 -18.64 -15.70
C GLY A 849 -34.32 -18.27 -17.10
N GLY A 850 -33.67 -18.74 -18.18
CA GLY A 850 -34.19 -18.68 -19.56
C GLY A 850 -33.81 -17.45 -20.38
N LYS A 851 -33.41 -16.32 -19.78
CA LYS A 851 -32.92 -15.13 -20.51
C LYS A 851 -31.39 -15.15 -20.63
N VAL A 852 -30.88 -15.25 -21.86
CA VAL A 852 -29.44 -15.17 -22.16
C VAL A 852 -28.98 -13.71 -22.01
N TRP A 853 -28.07 -13.44 -21.09
CA TRP A 853 -27.54 -12.10 -20.83
C TRP A 853 -26.02 -12.06 -20.95
N ASN A 854 -25.49 -11.11 -21.71
CA ASN A 854 -24.04 -10.90 -21.80
C ASN A 854 -23.67 -9.62 -21.04
N GLY A 855 -23.17 -9.79 -19.82
CA GLY A 855 -22.77 -8.68 -18.95
C GLY A 855 -21.32 -8.27 -19.12
N MET A 856 -20.53 -8.93 -19.99
CA MET A 856 -19.07 -8.77 -20.03
C MET A 856 -18.59 -7.98 -21.25
N THR A 857 -19.11 -8.29 -22.44
CA THR A 857 -18.54 -7.77 -23.69
C THR A 857 -19.18 -6.47 -24.17
N TYR A 858 -18.36 -5.61 -24.78
CA TYR A 858 -18.80 -4.40 -25.49
C TYR A 858 -19.01 -4.74 -26.98
N PRO A 859 -20.21 -4.48 -27.57
CA PRO A 859 -20.54 -4.89 -28.94
C PRO A 859 -19.99 -3.97 -30.03
N TRP A 860 -19.10 -3.04 -29.70
CA TRP A 860 -18.50 -2.13 -30.67
C TRP A 860 -16.98 -2.02 -30.49
N SER A 861 -16.32 -1.20 -31.31
CA SER A 861 -14.87 -0.98 -31.25
C SER A 861 -14.46 -0.15 -30.04
N GLN A 862 -13.22 -0.28 -29.56
CA GLN A 862 -12.74 0.61 -28.49
C GLN A 862 -12.59 2.05 -28.98
N ALA A 863 -12.37 2.27 -30.29
CA ALA A 863 -12.44 3.61 -30.88
C ALA A 863 -13.77 4.31 -30.58
N ARG A 864 -14.88 3.57 -30.77
CA ARG A 864 -16.21 4.07 -30.47
C ARG A 864 -16.41 4.30 -28.97
N TYR A 865 -15.97 3.37 -28.13
CA TYR A 865 -16.09 3.53 -26.68
C TYR A 865 -15.34 4.76 -26.18
N TRP A 866 -14.13 4.98 -26.70
CA TRP A 866 -13.33 6.18 -26.43
C TRP A 866 -14.07 7.45 -26.84
N TYR A 867 -14.61 7.49 -28.06
CA TYR A 867 -15.37 8.65 -28.55
C TYR A 867 -16.60 8.95 -27.69
N GLU A 868 -17.43 7.94 -27.41
CA GLU A 868 -18.61 8.08 -26.54
C GLU A 868 -18.22 8.56 -25.12
N SER A 869 -17.05 8.13 -24.63
CA SER A 869 -16.52 8.55 -23.32
C SER A 869 -16.06 10.01 -23.26
N LEU A 870 -15.78 10.65 -24.40
CA LEU A 870 -15.38 12.06 -24.45
C LEU A 870 -16.57 13.02 -24.36
N PHE A 871 -17.77 12.59 -24.77
CA PHE A 871 -18.94 13.45 -24.92
C PHE A 871 -20.14 12.88 -24.15
N PRO A 872 -20.23 13.12 -22.82
CA PRO A 872 -21.38 12.69 -22.04
C PRO A 872 -22.70 13.29 -22.54
N GLN A 873 -23.75 12.46 -22.54
CA GLN A 873 -25.11 12.89 -22.84
C GLN A 873 -25.72 13.56 -21.60
N TRP A 874 -25.52 14.87 -21.44
CA TRP A 874 -25.90 15.60 -20.22
C TRP A 874 -27.38 15.51 -19.85
N GLN A 875 -28.27 15.34 -20.84
CA GLN A 875 -29.71 15.20 -20.63
C GLN A 875 -30.11 13.91 -19.90
N ASP A 876 -29.24 12.90 -19.90
CA ASP A 876 -29.46 11.59 -19.25
C ASP A 876 -29.11 11.65 -17.75
N TRP A 877 -28.51 12.75 -17.29
CA TRP A 877 -28.05 12.95 -15.92
C TRP A 877 -28.87 14.01 -15.20
N GLU A 878 -29.04 13.81 -13.91
CA GLU A 878 -29.65 14.74 -12.98
C GLU A 878 -28.61 15.18 -11.94
N TYR A 879 -28.52 16.49 -11.73
CA TYR A 879 -27.58 17.10 -10.81
C TYR A 879 -28.35 17.82 -9.71
N THR A 880 -28.18 17.40 -8.46
CA THR A 880 -28.93 17.95 -7.32
C THR A 880 -28.01 18.37 -6.19
N GLY A 881 -28.57 19.17 -5.27
CA GLY A 881 -27.87 19.77 -4.13
C GLY A 881 -26.88 20.87 -4.52
N LYS A 882 -26.24 21.49 -3.52
CA LYS A 882 -25.13 22.44 -3.69
C LYS A 882 -24.06 22.10 -2.66
N SER A 883 -22.80 22.27 -3.02
CA SER A 883 -21.66 22.04 -2.12
C SER A 883 -20.55 23.02 -2.43
N ASP A 884 -19.59 23.14 -1.52
CA ASP A 884 -18.33 23.79 -1.83
C ASP A 884 -17.62 23.12 -3.02
N PRO A 885 -16.91 23.90 -3.85
CA PRO A 885 -16.14 23.37 -4.96
C PRO A 885 -15.03 22.48 -4.43
N VAL A 886 -14.93 21.26 -4.97
CA VAL A 886 -13.85 20.31 -4.65
C VAL A 886 -12.51 20.82 -5.16
N ILE A 887 -12.53 21.51 -6.30
CA ILE A 887 -11.35 22.09 -6.93
C ILE A 887 -11.36 23.60 -6.64
N GLY A 888 -10.34 24.11 -5.96
CA GLY A 888 -10.18 25.56 -5.75
C GLY A 888 -10.23 26.32 -7.08
N LYS A 889 -10.78 27.56 -7.08
CA LYS A 889 -10.88 28.42 -8.28
C LYS A 889 -9.49 28.65 -8.90
N ARG A 890 -9.03 27.77 -9.80
CA ARG A 890 -7.82 28.00 -10.58
C ARG A 890 -8.13 29.09 -11.61
N ARG A 891 -7.34 30.17 -11.56
CA ARG A 891 -7.25 31.16 -12.64
C ARG A 891 -7.12 30.38 -13.96
N HIS A 892 -8.08 30.57 -14.86
CA HIS A 892 -8.00 30.05 -16.21
C HIS A 892 -6.75 30.65 -16.87
N TYR A 893 -5.66 29.89 -16.97
CA TYR A 893 -4.66 30.18 -17.98
C TYR A 893 -5.34 29.88 -19.30
N ARG A 894 -5.77 30.94 -19.99
CA ARG A 894 -6.21 30.85 -21.39
C ARG A 894 -5.09 30.18 -22.16
N LEU A 895 -5.37 28.98 -22.67
CA LEU A 895 -4.53 28.32 -23.67
C LEU A 895 -4.31 29.32 -24.81
N CYS A 896 -3.05 29.68 -25.01
CA CYS A 896 -2.59 30.51 -26.11
C CYS A 896 -2.84 29.71 -27.42
N PRO A 897 -3.59 30.24 -28.41
CA PRO A 897 -3.80 29.56 -29.68
C PRO A 897 -2.56 29.80 -30.55
N LEU A 898 -1.56 28.95 -30.44
CA LEU A 898 -0.30 29.08 -31.21
C LEU A 898 -0.03 27.90 -32.16
N LEU A 899 -1.07 27.14 -32.54
CA LEU A 899 -0.95 25.98 -33.44
C LEU A 899 -2.01 25.96 -34.56
N GLY A 900 -2.37 27.14 -35.09
CA GLY A 900 -3.35 27.27 -36.18
C GLY A 900 -2.89 28.11 -37.38
N LEU A 901 -1.58 28.34 -37.56
CA LEU A 901 -1.08 29.34 -38.53
C LEU A 901 0.13 28.90 -39.37
N ILE A 902 0.31 27.59 -39.62
CA ILE A 902 1.36 27.07 -40.52
C ILE A 902 0.77 26.34 -41.76
N SER A 903 -0.54 26.32 -41.93
CA SER A 903 -1.22 25.67 -43.07
C SER A 903 -1.81 26.62 -44.11
N LEU A 904 -1.36 27.89 -44.17
CA LEU A 904 -1.94 28.91 -45.08
C LEU A 904 -0.93 29.74 -45.89
N LEU A 905 0.37 29.39 -45.92
CA LEU A 905 1.38 30.15 -46.67
C LEU A 905 2.12 29.32 -47.73
N THR A 906 1.36 28.61 -48.53
CA THR A 906 1.74 28.23 -49.90
C THR A 906 0.58 28.60 -50.82
N LEU A 907 0.54 29.84 -51.30
CA LEU A 907 -0.05 30.29 -52.58
C LEU A 907 -0.01 31.83 -52.68
N SER A 908 0.42 32.34 -53.85
CA SER A 908 0.60 33.75 -54.26
C SER A 908 1.87 34.42 -53.69
N LYS A 909 2.98 34.66 -54.41
CA LYS A 909 3.23 35.23 -55.76
C LYS A 909 2.57 36.60 -56.00
N MET A 910 3.42 37.53 -56.42
CA MET A 910 3.22 38.80 -57.15
C MET A 910 3.40 40.10 -56.34
N GLU A 911 4.41 40.84 -56.84
CA GLU A 911 4.82 42.24 -56.64
C GLU A 911 5.66 42.62 -55.43
#